data_AF-A0A497FHU3-F1
#
_entry.id   AF-A0A497FHU3-F1
#
_cell.length_a   1.000
_cell.length_b   1.000
_cell.length_c   1.000
_cell.angle_alpha   90.00
_cell.angle_beta   90.00
_cell.angle_gamma   90.00
#
_symmetry.space_group_name_H-M   'P 1'
#
loop_
_entity.id
_entity.type
_entity.pdbx_description
1 polymer ?
#
loop_
_entity_poly.entity_id
_entity_poly.type
_entity_poly.pdbx_seq_one_letter_code
_entity_poly.pdbx_strand_id
1 'polypeptide(L)'
;MLQEIFYKALEVGYRHGWDRKIAKYARAPGRGRHQSLLHHALNTALVGWKLAEILKVEERYLRPLFVGLFLHDFTKSGPIFQGLAAGTGKGKVGKIPQGDERAIFESLLDEFGLDEWERKTAVNVAFLNETPQKPEDFIEQLGMEGLPGRLLDIAVVADILNSLQGYWDLDNVKEILDKYGYKVAYHRVSVIRGMVTQLVHRTVENLMKKYGFEPVVYLADGAVYIGEGDKIPDKEKVREELFEILRNALKKVGGKKLGESAFGAIQQVIVKIPEYLYVSDEAIKFFWKYIRGINPVQKPNYQKIYSYLKEASPGLSDVELENLSLKAKTVHNLWLIFNGVRQVFESKGVTQEVWLNVLKELVGPVDFQRVAELANTTPTEKVVNATLAFLRETKLIEEKREAIIDTLIKAFAIASIKMRRYAEDKGLIKEVFRDAVDIMLDEVVISLYNGGIGTTVKIKLGEYVEGKARGTPVCVICGREAKYEAAASLVGKGTQSFLNLLPGGVRISKTMKARICPVCRLEGSLRSLLNFKPDRWDVYYVAPMFTMSPQYSSMFWNELNKALIAGRELSVTNPDFKEKFVKGKVDVLSIAKNPLELHTILGKSKEEVIGELAKWLEKNVEDLEYFCEIVGEKVANWLEAAKLVVEKGLKDYGLGEDYSIAFFSGNFMMLFTMSPGPRDEPETSKMLRRLNLALMLHYMFHAAVYIPDEKMVPFAEFRPLGAARAPLKVDLVTLLRSRGFRLEDGWVSIPQALALSEILTAAELVEDSMRRTRTGYGRAGLLEVLTRPPGMVLKRFVDGGFSYKKVGAFLEFLDFLDRWWYEQASS
;
A
#
# COMPACT_ATOMS: atom_id res chain seq x y z
N MET A 1 -18.19 -24.27 8.22
CA MET A 1 -19.19 -24.11 7.14
C MET A 1 -18.78 -23.07 6.09
N LEU A 2 -18.88 -21.74 6.32
CA LEU A 2 -18.63 -20.72 5.28
C LEU A 2 -17.27 -20.87 4.55
N GLN A 3 -16.18 -21.05 5.30
CA GLN A 3 -14.85 -21.22 4.73
C GLN A 3 -14.74 -22.44 3.80
N GLU A 4 -15.40 -23.54 4.15
CA GLU A 4 -15.38 -24.79 3.39
C GLU A 4 -16.16 -24.65 2.07
N ILE A 5 -17.40 -24.15 2.14
CA ILE A 5 -18.22 -23.91 0.94
C ILE A 5 -17.60 -22.86 0.02
N PHE A 6 -16.96 -21.84 0.60
CA PHE A 6 -16.21 -20.84 -0.15
C PHE A 6 -15.07 -21.47 -0.96
N TYR A 7 -14.21 -22.27 -0.33
CA TYR A 7 -13.09 -22.90 -1.03
C TYR A 7 -13.56 -23.94 -2.06
N LYS A 8 -14.68 -24.60 -1.80
CA LYS A 8 -15.31 -25.48 -2.79
C LYS A 8 -15.81 -24.67 -3.99
N ALA A 9 -16.46 -23.54 -3.79
CA ALA A 9 -16.91 -22.66 -4.86
C ALA A 9 -15.74 -22.06 -5.66
N LEU A 10 -14.66 -21.68 -4.98
CA LEU A 10 -13.43 -21.22 -5.61
C LEU A 10 -12.85 -22.31 -6.53
N GLU A 11 -12.72 -23.54 -6.03
CA GLU A 11 -12.22 -24.69 -6.79
C GLU A 11 -13.09 -25.00 -8.02
N VAL A 12 -14.43 -25.04 -7.84
CA VAL A 12 -15.39 -25.25 -8.94
C VAL A 12 -15.21 -24.16 -10.00
N GLY A 13 -15.21 -22.90 -9.60
CA GLY A 13 -15.09 -21.79 -10.53
C GLY A 13 -13.78 -21.81 -11.33
N TYR A 14 -12.66 -22.18 -10.69
CA TYR A 14 -11.38 -22.37 -11.36
C TYR A 14 -11.40 -23.52 -12.37
N ARG A 15 -11.94 -24.68 -12.00
CA ARG A 15 -12.02 -25.84 -12.88
C ARG A 15 -12.82 -25.54 -14.15
N HIS A 16 -13.83 -24.68 -14.05
CA HIS A 16 -14.65 -24.24 -15.18
C HIS A 16 -14.13 -22.95 -15.87
N GLY A 17 -12.98 -22.43 -15.47
CA GLY A 17 -12.32 -21.25 -16.07
C GLY A 17 -13.07 -19.93 -15.86
N TRP A 18 -13.88 -19.82 -14.80
CA TRP A 18 -14.68 -18.62 -14.52
C TRP A 18 -13.83 -17.41 -14.10
N ASP A 19 -12.59 -17.65 -13.67
CA ASP A 19 -11.56 -16.63 -13.43
C ASP A 19 -11.23 -15.83 -14.71
N ARG A 20 -11.37 -16.46 -15.89
CA ARG A 20 -11.02 -15.88 -17.20
C ARG A 20 -12.22 -15.37 -17.98
N LYS A 21 -13.43 -15.81 -17.61
CA LYS A 21 -14.68 -15.42 -18.28
C LYS A 21 -15.22 -14.11 -17.73
N ILE A 22 -15.75 -13.24 -18.58
CA ILE A 22 -16.32 -11.96 -18.17
C ILE A 22 -17.74 -12.16 -17.65
N ALA A 23 -18.14 -11.50 -16.56
CA ALA A 23 -19.54 -11.43 -16.11
C ALA A 23 -20.17 -10.05 -16.26
N LYS A 24 -19.38 -8.98 -16.15
CA LYS A 24 -19.79 -7.60 -16.36
C LYS A 24 -18.73 -6.90 -17.22
N TYR A 25 -19.18 -6.20 -18.27
CA TYR A 25 -18.31 -5.50 -19.24
C TYR A 25 -18.77 -4.04 -19.37
N ALA A 26 -17.84 -3.10 -19.26
CA ALA A 26 -18.12 -1.68 -19.41
C ALA A 26 -18.15 -1.29 -20.89
N ARG A 27 -19.33 -1.23 -21.53
CA ARG A 27 -19.44 -0.75 -22.93
C ARG A 27 -19.19 0.75 -23.10
N ALA A 28 -19.12 1.53 -22.02
CA ALA A 28 -18.90 2.98 -22.08
C ALA A 28 -17.80 3.40 -21.08
N PRO A 29 -16.79 4.17 -21.53
CA PRO A 29 -15.81 4.80 -20.63
C PRO A 29 -16.58 5.66 -19.62
N GLY A 30 -16.48 5.32 -18.34
CA GLY A 30 -17.09 6.08 -17.24
C GLY A 30 -18.30 5.45 -16.54
N ARG A 31 -18.84 4.29 -16.98
CA ARG A 31 -20.03 3.68 -16.33
C ARG A 31 -19.93 2.22 -15.90
N GLY A 32 -18.84 1.49 -16.15
CA GLY A 32 -18.79 0.05 -15.79
C GLY A 32 -17.51 -0.39 -15.10
N ARG A 33 -17.60 -1.55 -14.42
CA ARG A 33 -16.47 -2.34 -13.88
C ARG A 33 -16.24 -3.56 -14.77
N HIS A 34 -15.00 -4.02 -14.86
CA HIS A 34 -14.69 -5.34 -15.41
C HIS A 34 -14.56 -6.33 -14.26
N GLN A 35 -15.39 -7.36 -14.28
CA GLN A 35 -15.36 -8.45 -13.30
C GLN A 35 -15.42 -9.78 -14.03
N SER A 36 -14.60 -10.72 -13.58
CA SER A 36 -14.74 -12.10 -14.05
C SER A 36 -15.97 -12.75 -13.42
N LEU A 37 -16.46 -13.83 -14.04
CA LEU A 37 -17.59 -14.60 -13.54
C LEU A 37 -17.32 -15.18 -12.16
N LEU A 38 -16.11 -15.67 -11.91
CA LEU A 38 -15.72 -16.17 -10.59
C LEU A 38 -15.85 -15.09 -9.52
N HIS A 39 -15.33 -13.88 -9.77
CA HIS A 39 -15.38 -12.79 -8.81
C HIS A 39 -16.82 -12.33 -8.56
N HIS A 40 -17.62 -12.19 -9.62
CA HIS A 40 -19.03 -11.79 -9.52
C HIS A 40 -19.86 -12.80 -8.71
N ALA A 41 -19.74 -14.08 -9.04
CA ALA A 41 -20.43 -15.17 -8.36
C ALA A 41 -20.08 -15.25 -6.86
N LEU A 42 -18.77 -15.23 -6.53
CA LEU A 42 -18.31 -15.31 -5.15
C LEU A 42 -18.71 -14.07 -4.34
N ASN A 43 -18.59 -12.86 -4.90
CA ASN A 43 -19.03 -11.63 -4.21
C ASN A 43 -20.51 -11.70 -3.85
N THR A 44 -21.34 -12.08 -4.82
CA THR A 44 -22.78 -12.16 -4.64
C THR A 44 -23.12 -13.15 -3.52
N ALA A 45 -22.49 -14.34 -3.53
CA ALA A 45 -22.67 -15.32 -2.47
C ALA A 45 -22.19 -14.84 -1.09
N LEU A 46 -21.04 -14.18 -1.00
CA LEU A 46 -20.45 -13.68 0.25
C LEU A 46 -21.24 -12.50 0.84
N VAL A 47 -21.70 -11.58 -0.01
CA VAL A 47 -22.58 -10.48 0.39
C VAL A 47 -23.92 -11.03 0.86
N GLY A 48 -24.51 -11.97 0.12
CA GLY A 48 -25.74 -12.66 0.52
C GLY A 48 -25.62 -13.36 1.87
N TRP A 49 -24.50 -14.05 2.13
CA TRP A 49 -24.23 -14.63 3.44
C TRP A 49 -24.18 -13.59 4.55
N LYS A 50 -23.44 -12.49 4.36
CA LYS A 50 -23.35 -11.41 5.36
C LYS A 50 -24.71 -10.76 5.62
N LEU A 51 -25.51 -10.55 4.59
CA LEU A 51 -26.88 -10.05 4.72
C LEU A 51 -27.76 -11.03 5.49
N ALA A 52 -27.64 -12.33 5.24
CA ALA A 52 -28.37 -13.36 5.96
C ALA A 52 -28.02 -13.39 7.46
N GLU A 53 -26.74 -13.18 7.81
CA GLU A 53 -26.31 -13.00 9.21
C GLU A 53 -26.95 -11.77 9.85
N ILE A 54 -26.90 -10.62 9.18
CA ILE A 54 -27.46 -9.35 9.69
C ILE A 54 -28.97 -9.46 9.87
N LEU A 55 -29.67 -10.05 8.90
CA LEU A 55 -31.13 -10.22 8.87
C LEU A 55 -31.62 -11.47 9.61
N LYS A 56 -30.71 -12.17 10.31
CA LYS A 56 -30.98 -13.32 11.18
C LYS A 56 -31.80 -14.41 10.47
N VAL A 57 -31.38 -14.80 9.28
CA VAL A 57 -31.97 -15.92 8.52
C VAL A 57 -31.63 -17.25 9.21
N GLU A 58 -32.54 -18.21 9.19
CA GLU A 58 -32.32 -19.54 9.78
C GLU A 58 -31.13 -20.26 9.12
N GLU A 59 -30.33 -20.96 9.93
CA GLU A 59 -29.07 -21.59 9.52
C GLU A 59 -29.23 -22.55 8.33
N ARG A 60 -30.35 -23.30 8.28
CA ARG A 60 -30.65 -24.23 7.17
C ARG A 60 -30.66 -23.57 5.79
N TYR A 61 -30.93 -22.26 5.68
CA TYR A 61 -30.96 -21.56 4.40
C TYR A 61 -29.57 -21.04 3.97
N LEU A 62 -28.59 -20.98 4.87
CA LEU A 62 -27.32 -20.30 4.57
C LEU A 62 -26.52 -21.01 3.47
N ARG A 63 -26.44 -22.34 3.54
CA ARG A 63 -25.73 -23.15 2.54
C ARG A 63 -26.39 -23.10 1.15
N PRO A 64 -27.71 -23.38 0.98
CA PRO A 64 -28.35 -23.26 -0.33
C PRO A 64 -28.42 -21.82 -0.84
N LEU A 65 -28.53 -20.80 0.02
CA LEU A 65 -28.41 -19.40 -0.36
C LEU A 65 -27.05 -19.11 -1.00
N PHE A 66 -25.96 -19.55 -0.35
CA PHE A 66 -24.61 -19.35 -0.88
C PHE A 66 -24.43 -20.01 -2.24
N VAL A 67 -24.82 -21.28 -2.38
CA VAL A 67 -24.68 -22.01 -3.66
C VAL A 67 -25.56 -21.38 -4.73
N GLY A 68 -26.82 -21.06 -4.44
CA GLY A 68 -27.71 -20.41 -5.39
C GLY A 68 -27.17 -19.07 -5.88
N LEU A 69 -26.66 -18.23 -4.98
CA LEU A 69 -26.02 -16.96 -5.35
C LEU A 69 -24.70 -17.13 -6.07
N PHE A 70 -23.94 -18.19 -5.81
CA PHE A 70 -22.75 -18.50 -6.59
C PHE A 70 -23.10 -18.91 -8.02
N LEU A 71 -24.23 -19.60 -8.22
CA LEU A 71 -24.65 -20.10 -9.52
C LEU A 71 -25.64 -19.20 -10.29
N HIS A 72 -26.11 -18.09 -9.70
CA HIS A 72 -27.18 -17.23 -10.27
C HIS A 72 -26.93 -16.74 -11.70
N ASP A 73 -25.66 -16.53 -12.05
CA ASP A 73 -25.23 -16.01 -13.35
C ASP A 73 -24.50 -17.07 -14.20
N PHE A 74 -24.73 -18.36 -13.92
CA PHE A 74 -24.07 -19.49 -14.58
C PHE A 74 -24.11 -19.41 -16.11
N THR A 75 -25.23 -19.00 -16.70
CA THR A 75 -25.41 -18.92 -18.17
C THR A 75 -24.47 -17.90 -18.84
N LYS A 76 -23.90 -16.95 -18.08
CA LYS A 76 -22.86 -16.06 -18.57
C LYS A 76 -21.56 -16.78 -18.92
N SER A 77 -21.37 -18.01 -18.44
CA SER A 77 -20.23 -18.84 -18.80
C SER A 77 -20.30 -19.36 -20.24
N GLY A 78 -21.47 -19.29 -20.88
CA GLY A 78 -21.72 -19.81 -22.22
C GLY A 78 -21.12 -18.95 -23.35
N PRO A 79 -20.90 -19.54 -24.54
CA PRO A 79 -20.21 -18.89 -25.66
C PRO A 79 -20.95 -17.67 -26.20
N ILE A 80 -22.30 -17.66 -26.14
CA ILE A 80 -23.11 -16.52 -26.59
C ILE A 80 -22.82 -15.27 -25.75
N PHE A 81 -22.80 -15.41 -24.42
CA PHE A 81 -22.50 -14.28 -23.54
C PHE A 81 -21.07 -13.80 -23.72
N GLN A 82 -20.09 -14.73 -23.74
CA GLN A 82 -18.69 -14.36 -23.91
C GLN A 82 -18.43 -13.67 -25.27
N GLY A 83 -19.10 -14.12 -26.34
CA GLY A 83 -19.07 -13.42 -27.63
C GLY A 83 -19.67 -12.01 -27.57
N LEU A 84 -20.80 -11.83 -26.87
CA LEU A 84 -21.42 -10.51 -26.66
C LEU A 84 -20.55 -9.56 -25.81
N ALA A 85 -19.83 -10.12 -24.82
CA ALA A 85 -18.90 -9.38 -23.97
C ALA A 85 -17.63 -9.00 -24.73
N ALA A 86 -17.15 -9.85 -25.62
CA ALA A 86 -16.01 -9.60 -26.51
C ALA A 86 -16.36 -8.71 -27.73
N GLY A 87 -17.64 -8.37 -27.92
CA GLY A 87 -18.11 -7.58 -29.07
C GLY A 87 -18.14 -8.34 -30.40
N THR A 88 -17.98 -9.66 -30.38
CA THR A 88 -17.95 -10.53 -31.58
C THR A 88 -19.26 -11.30 -31.79
N GLY A 89 -20.11 -11.40 -30.78
CA GLY A 89 -21.37 -12.16 -30.80
C GLY A 89 -22.64 -11.33 -31.03
N LYS A 90 -23.73 -12.02 -31.38
CA LYS A 90 -25.11 -11.50 -31.46
C LYS A 90 -26.07 -12.51 -30.81
N GLY A 91 -27.11 -12.03 -30.13
CA GLY A 91 -28.15 -12.89 -29.54
C GLY A 91 -28.62 -12.44 -28.15
N LYS A 92 -29.58 -13.18 -27.58
CA LYS A 92 -30.02 -13.05 -26.18
C LYS A 92 -29.57 -14.29 -25.40
N VAL A 93 -28.99 -14.05 -24.23
CA VAL A 93 -28.56 -15.10 -23.30
C VAL A 93 -29.77 -15.46 -22.43
N GLY A 94 -30.09 -16.76 -22.31
CA GLY A 94 -31.14 -17.21 -21.40
C GLY A 94 -30.68 -17.08 -19.95
N LYS A 95 -31.60 -16.91 -19.01
CA LYS A 95 -31.23 -16.84 -17.59
C LYS A 95 -31.21 -18.22 -16.93
N ILE A 96 -32.12 -19.09 -17.32
CA ILE A 96 -32.18 -20.45 -16.78
C ILE A 96 -31.48 -21.39 -17.76
N PRO A 97 -30.53 -22.23 -17.29
CA PRO A 97 -29.82 -23.16 -18.14
C PRO A 97 -30.77 -24.19 -18.75
N GLN A 98 -30.61 -24.45 -20.05
CA GLN A 98 -31.43 -25.38 -20.83
C GLN A 98 -30.56 -26.47 -21.46
N GLY A 99 -31.14 -27.64 -21.73
CA GLY A 99 -30.42 -28.75 -22.41
C GLY A 99 -29.12 -29.12 -21.69
N ASP A 100 -28.01 -29.14 -22.42
CA ASP A 100 -26.69 -29.49 -21.88
C ASP A 100 -26.23 -28.55 -20.75
N GLU A 101 -26.61 -27.26 -20.81
CA GLU A 101 -26.31 -26.30 -19.74
C GLU A 101 -27.00 -26.70 -18.44
N ARG A 102 -28.20 -27.28 -18.52
CA ARG A 102 -28.95 -27.73 -17.34
C ARG A 102 -28.25 -28.92 -16.69
N ALA A 103 -27.81 -29.89 -17.49
CA ALA A 103 -27.08 -31.06 -16.97
C ALA A 103 -25.79 -30.64 -16.26
N ILE A 104 -25.06 -29.66 -16.80
CA ILE A 104 -23.86 -29.11 -16.15
C ILE A 104 -24.24 -28.40 -14.84
N PHE A 105 -25.29 -27.58 -14.85
CA PHE A 105 -25.76 -26.89 -13.65
C PHE A 105 -26.16 -27.87 -12.53
N GLU A 106 -26.90 -28.93 -12.84
CA GLU A 106 -27.27 -29.97 -11.86
C GLU A 106 -26.03 -30.71 -11.34
N SER A 107 -25.07 -31.02 -12.20
CA SER A 107 -23.79 -31.61 -11.79
C SER A 107 -23.01 -30.70 -10.84
N LEU A 108 -23.12 -29.38 -10.98
CA LEU A 108 -22.49 -28.45 -10.03
C LEU A 108 -23.17 -28.50 -8.66
N LEU A 109 -24.50 -28.63 -8.61
CA LEU A 109 -25.23 -28.82 -7.34
C LEU A 109 -24.83 -30.15 -6.68
N ASP A 110 -24.62 -31.21 -7.45
CA ASP A 110 -24.07 -32.49 -6.96
C ASP A 110 -22.72 -32.29 -6.29
N GLU A 111 -21.83 -31.52 -6.93
CA GLU A 111 -20.49 -31.26 -6.40
C GLU A 111 -20.50 -30.52 -5.07
N PHE A 112 -21.48 -29.66 -4.83
CA PHE A 112 -21.65 -28.98 -3.55
C PHE A 112 -22.23 -29.88 -2.45
N GLY A 113 -22.65 -31.11 -2.78
CA GLY A 113 -23.18 -32.08 -1.82
C GLY A 113 -24.50 -31.64 -1.18
N LEU A 114 -25.34 -30.95 -1.95
CA LEU A 114 -26.64 -30.47 -1.48
C LEU A 114 -27.67 -31.61 -1.48
N ASP A 115 -28.48 -31.68 -0.42
CA ASP A 115 -29.66 -32.56 -0.38
C ASP A 115 -30.79 -32.05 -1.30
N GLU A 116 -31.86 -32.82 -1.47
CA GLU A 116 -32.96 -32.48 -2.38
C GLU A 116 -33.63 -31.13 -2.06
N TRP A 117 -33.80 -30.81 -0.77
CA TRP A 117 -34.42 -29.57 -0.34
C TRP A 117 -33.46 -28.38 -0.53
N GLU A 118 -32.19 -28.55 -0.17
CA GLU A 118 -31.13 -27.56 -0.38
C GLU A 118 -30.97 -27.26 -1.88
N ARG A 119 -30.99 -28.28 -2.75
CA ARG A 119 -30.92 -28.11 -4.21
C ARG A 119 -32.04 -27.25 -4.72
N LYS A 120 -33.28 -27.61 -4.37
CA LYS A 120 -34.46 -26.87 -4.80
C LYS A 120 -34.40 -25.41 -4.36
N THR A 121 -33.99 -25.19 -3.11
CA THR A 121 -33.79 -23.86 -2.56
C THR A 121 -32.69 -23.10 -3.31
N ALA A 122 -31.56 -23.73 -3.61
CA ALA A 122 -30.45 -23.11 -4.34
C ALA A 122 -30.83 -22.74 -5.78
N VAL A 123 -31.56 -23.62 -6.49
CA VAL A 123 -32.12 -23.36 -7.82
C VAL A 123 -33.05 -22.16 -7.78
N ASN A 124 -33.97 -22.13 -6.82
CA ASN A 124 -34.92 -21.04 -6.68
C ASN A 124 -34.20 -19.72 -6.36
N VAL A 125 -33.15 -19.75 -5.51
CA VAL A 125 -32.33 -18.56 -5.18
C VAL A 125 -31.62 -18.05 -6.43
N ALA A 126 -31.07 -18.96 -7.25
CA ALA A 126 -30.32 -18.62 -8.45
C ALA A 126 -31.19 -17.92 -9.52
N PHE A 127 -32.49 -18.22 -9.58
CA PHE A 127 -33.32 -17.84 -10.73
C PHE A 127 -34.54 -16.98 -10.41
N LEU A 128 -35.06 -16.96 -9.16
CA LEU A 128 -36.23 -16.13 -8.82
C LEU A 128 -35.87 -14.67 -8.50
N ASN A 129 -34.59 -14.36 -8.28
CA ASN A 129 -34.12 -13.01 -7.93
C ASN A 129 -34.04 -12.04 -9.13
N GLU A 130 -34.29 -12.49 -10.35
CA GLU A 130 -34.17 -11.69 -11.57
C GLU A 130 -35.36 -11.83 -12.50
N THR A 131 -35.60 -10.78 -13.30
CA THR A 131 -36.63 -10.79 -14.34
C THR A 131 -36.23 -11.73 -15.49
N PRO A 132 -37.13 -12.60 -15.96
CA PRO A 132 -36.83 -13.53 -17.05
C PRO A 132 -36.52 -12.78 -18.36
N GLN A 133 -35.53 -13.28 -19.12
CA GLN A 133 -35.08 -12.62 -20.36
C GLN A 133 -35.69 -13.23 -21.63
N LYS A 134 -36.20 -14.46 -21.53
CA LYS A 134 -36.91 -15.17 -22.59
C LYS A 134 -38.24 -15.75 -22.08
N PRO A 135 -39.21 -16.02 -22.97
CA PRO A 135 -40.47 -16.66 -22.60
C PRO A 135 -40.28 -18.00 -21.87
N GLU A 136 -39.27 -18.77 -22.26
CA GLU A 136 -38.95 -20.06 -21.64
C GLU A 136 -38.51 -19.88 -20.17
N ASP A 137 -37.71 -18.86 -19.88
CA ASP A 137 -37.31 -18.52 -18.51
C ASP A 137 -38.55 -18.22 -17.65
N PHE A 138 -39.53 -17.49 -18.20
CA PHE A 138 -40.77 -17.16 -17.49
C PHE A 138 -41.61 -18.40 -17.19
N ILE A 139 -41.77 -19.30 -18.16
CA ILE A 139 -42.51 -20.56 -17.97
C ILE A 139 -41.84 -21.40 -16.88
N GLU A 140 -40.52 -21.49 -16.88
CA GLU A 140 -39.80 -22.27 -15.89
C GLU A 140 -39.88 -21.64 -14.48
N GLN A 141 -39.74 -20.32 -14.36
CA GLN A 141 -39.92 -19.62 -13.08
C GLN A 141 -41.33 -19.83 -12.49
N LEU A 142 -42.38 -19.88 -13.33
CA LEU A 142 -43.74 -20.18 -12.86
C LEU A 142 -43.89 -21.59 -12.28
N GLY A 143 -43.04 -22.53 -12.70
CA GLY A 143 -43.00 -23.90 -12.18
C GLY A 143 -42.16 -24.06 -10.90
N MET A 144 -41.40 -23.04 -10.50
CA MET A 144 -40.55 -23.08 -9.31
C MET A 144 -41.36 -22.84 -8.04
N GLU A 145 -40.94 -23.47 -6.94
CA GLU A 145 -41.51 -23.17 -5.62
C GLU A 145 -41.11 -21.79 -5.13
N GLY A 146 -42.02 -21.11 -4.44
CA GLY A 146 -41.74 -19.82 -3.84
C GLY A 146 -40.65 -19.89 -2.76
N LEU A 147 -39.84 -18.84 -2.68
CA LEU A 147 -38.90 -18.64 -1.56
C LEU A 147 -39.53 -17.78 -0.47
N PRO A 148 -39.06 -17.90 0.80
CA PRO A 148 -39.34 -16.89 1.81
C PRO A 148 -38.94 -15.51 1.29
N GLY A 149 -39.84 -14.53 1.38
CA GLY A 149 -39.62 -13.19 0.82
C GLY A 149 -38.30 -12.54 1.27
N ARG A 150 -37.90 -12.77 2.53
CA ARG A 150 -36.61 -12.31 3.07
C ARG A 150 -35.41 -12.91 2.35
N LEU A 151 -35.46 -14.18 1.97
CA LEU A 151 -34.37 -14.85 1.27
C LEU A 151 -34.23 -14.33 -0.17
N LEU A 152 -35.37 -14.10 -0.83
CA LEU A 152 -35.42 -13.49 -2.16
C LEU A 152 -34.87 -12.06 -2.14
N ASP A 153 -35.30 -11.24 -1.18
CA ASP A 153 -34.82 -9.87 -0.98
C ASP A 153 -33.30 -9.83 -0.73
N ILE A 154 -32.76 -10.79 0.05
CA ILE A 154 -31.31 -10.93 0.23
C ILE A 154 -30.61 -11.23 -1.09
N ALA A 155 -31.14 -12.16 -1.88
CA ALA A 155 -30.56 -12.55 -3.16
C ALA A 155 -30.51 -11.36 -4.15
N VAL A 156 -31.58 -10.57 -4.20
CA VAL A 156 -31.66 -9.35 -5.01
C VAL A 156 -30.68 -8.30 -4.53
N VAL A 157 -30.67 -8.00 -3.22
CA VAL A 157 -29.78 -6.98 -2.63
C VAL A 157 -28.31 -7.37 -2.82
N ALA A 158 -27.97 -8.65 -2.71
CA ALA A 158 -26.60 -9.13 -2.90
C ALA A 158 -26.06 -8.87 -4.31
N ASP A 159 -26.84 -9.15 -5.37
CA ASP A 159 -26.42 -8.87 -6.75
C ASP A 159 -26.32 -7.36 -7.02
N ILE A 160 -27.27 -6.55 -6.50
CA ILE A 160 -27.22 -5.09 -6.62
C ILE A 160 -25.95 -4.53 -5.96
N LEU A 161 -25.66 -4.95 -4.73
CA LEU A 161 -24.50 -4.49 -3.96
C LEU A 161 -23.16 -4.89 -4.61
N ASN A 162 -23.08 -6.08 -5.22
CA ASN A 162 -21.91 -6.50 -5.98
C ASN A 162 -21.77 -5.72 -7.31
N SER A 163 -22.90 -5.30 -7.90
CA SER A 163 -22.98 -4.57 -9.16
C SER A 163 -22.90 -3.04 -9.04
N LEU A 164 -22.63 -2.47 -7.85
CA LEU A 164 -22.60 -1.02 -7.62
C LEU A 164 -21.64 -0.30 -8.58
N GLN A 165 -22.16 0.63 -9.38
CA GLN A 165 -21.38 1.56 -10.20
C GLN A 165 -21.01 2.80 -9.37
N GLY A 166 -21.85 3.15 -8.40
CA GLY A 166 -21.58 4.15 -7.38
C GLY A 166 -22.60 4.10 -6.25
N TYR A 167 -22.40 4.95 -5.25
CA TYR A 167 -23.25 4.99 -4.05
C TYR A 167 -24.69 5.45 -4.35
N TRP A 168 -24.98 6.00 -5.54
CA TRP A 168 -26.33 6.35 -5.98
C TRP A 168 -27.17 5.13 -6.37
N ASP A 169 -26.57 3.95 -6.59
CA ASP A 169 -27.30 2.72 -6.90
C ASP A 169 -27.93 2.07 -5.64
N LEU A 170 -27.82 2.72 -4.47
CA LEU A 170 -28.32 2.22 -3.19
C LEU A 170 -29.82 2.45 -2.97
N ASP A 171 -30.52 3.14 -3.89
CA ASP A 171 -31.98 3.38 -3.79
C ASP A 171 -32.77 2.07 -3.65
N ASN A 172 -32.51 1.11 -4.54
CA ASN A 172 -33.19 -0.20 -4.51
C ASN A 172 -32.84 -1.00 -3.25
N VAL A 173 -31.58 -0.93 -2.80
CA VAL A 173 -31.12 -1.61 -1.58
C VAL A 173 -31.85 -1.07 -0.36
N LYS A 174 -31.97 0.26 -0.26
CA LYS A 174 -32.69 0.92 0.82
C LYS A 174 -34.17 0.53 0.83
N GLU A 175 -34.85 0.58 -0.32
CA GLU A 175 -36.27 0.25 -0.42
C GLU A 175 -36.57 -1.18 0.07
N ILE A 176 -35.69 -2.13 -0.27
CA ILE A 176 -35.83 -3.51 0.18
C ILE A 176 -35.58 -3.64 1.68
N LEU A 177 -34.50 -3.05 2.20
CA LEU A 177 -34.07 -3.23 3.59
C LEU A 177 -34.92 -2.44 4.60
N ASP A 178 -35.53 -1.32 4.17
CA ASP A 178 -36.46 -0.55 5.01
C ASP A 178 -37.66 -1.40 5.46
N LYS A 179 -38.10 -2.39 4.65
CA LYS A 179 -39.17 -3.35 5.00
C LYS A 179 -38.84 -4.16 6.26
N TYR A 180 -37.56 -4.34 6.55
CA TYR A 180 -37.06 -5.12 7.68
C TYR A 180 -36.58 -4.23 8.84
N GLY A 181 -36.73 -2.90 8.73
CA GLY A 181 -36.26 -1.95 9.75
C GLY A 181 -34.76 -1.64 9.69
N TYR A 182 -34.07 -2.02 8.61
CA TYR A 182 -32.63 -1.78 8.45
C TYR A 182 -32.37 -0.54 7.60
N LYS A 183 -31.32 0.20 7.95
CA LYS A 183 -30.85 1.38 7.24
C LYS A 183 -29.56 1.09 6.51
N VAL A 184 -29.38 1.78 5.39
CA VAL A 184 -28.17 1.76 4.58
C VAL A 184 -27.37 3.01 4.86
N ALA A 185 -26.10 2.85 5.17
CA ALA A 185 -25.15 3.93 5.32
C ALA A 185 -23.91 3.66 4.48
N TYR A 186 -23.13 4.69 4.19
CA TYR A 186 -21.86 4.50 3.51
C TYR A 186 -20.85 5.53 3.96
N HIS A 187 -19.58 5.19 3.77
CA HIS A 187 -18.53 6.19 3.72
C HIS A 187 -17.72 6.08 2.43
N ARG A 188 -17.11 7.20 2.08
CA ARG A 188 -16.30 7.34 0.88
C ARG A 188 -15.16 8.32 1.11
N VAL A 189 -13.98 7.98 0.62
CA VAL A 189 -12.79 8.83 0.58
C VAL A 189 -12.54 9.24 -0.87
N SER A 190 -12.55 10.54 -1.13
CA SER A 190 -12.39 11.09 -2.48
C SER A 190 -10.98 10.91 -3.07
N VAL A 191 -9.96 10.74 -2.22
CA VAL A 191 -8.56 10.66 -2.64
C VAL A 191 -7.84 9.52 -1.92
N ILE A 192 -7.27 8.59 -2.69
CA ILE A 192 -6.54 7.44 -2.15
C ILE A 192 -5.04 7.76 -2.16
N ARG A 193 -4.42 7.76 -0.97
CA ARG A 193 -2.99 8.03 -0.74
C ARG A 193 -2.19 6.81 -0.32
N GLY A 194 -2.81 5.85 0.36
CA GLY A 194 -2.09 4.75 1.01
C GLY A 194 -2.37 4.72 2.50
N MET A 195 -1.33 4.83 3.33
CA MET A 195 -1.43 4.62 4.78
C MET A 195 -2.45 5.56 5.43
N VAL A 196 -2.47 6.82 5.02
CA VAL A 196 -3.39 7.82 5.56
C VAL A 196 -4.85 7.49 5.23
N THR A 197 -5.12 7.02 4.02
CA THR A 197 -6.45 6.57 3.60
C THR A 197 -6.91 5.37 4.43
N GLN A 198 -6.01 4.44 4.75
CA GLN A 198 -6.36 3.28 5.58
C GLN A 198 -6.68 3.66 7.03
N LEU A 199 -5.96 4.63 7.62
CA LEU A 199 -6.31 5.18 8.94
C LEU A 199 -7.73 5.73 8.96
N VAL A 200 -8.11 6.45 7.90
CA VAL A 200 -9.48 6.97 7.72
C VAL A 200 -10.50 5.84 7.63
N HIS A 201 -10.28 4.82 6.78
CA HIS A 201 -11.20 3.68 6.67
C HIS A 201 -11.40 2.99 8.02
N ARG A 202 -10.31 2.68 8.73
CA ARG A 202 -10.36 2.03 10.06
C ARG A 202 -11.12 2.88 11.08
N THR A 203 -10.89 4.19 11.07
CA THR A 203 -11.58 5.12 11.98
C THR A 203 -13.09 5.10 11.74
N VAL A 204 -13.50 5.30 10.49
CA VAL A 204 -14.92 5.38 10.14
C VAL A 204 -15.60 4.04 10.38
N GLU A 205 -14.97 2.91 10.01
CA GLU A 205 -15.53 1.58 10.25
C GLU A 205 -15.74 1.30 11.75
N ASN A 206 -14.75 1.62 12.59
CA ASN A 206 -14.87 1.45 14.04
C ASN A 206 -16.01 2.28 14.62
N LEU A 207 -16.17 3.53 14.16
CA LEU A 207 -17.27 4.38 14.59
C LEU A 207 -18.61 3.85 14.08
N MET A 208 -18.73 3.48 12.81
CA MET A 208 -19.98 2.94 12.26
C MET A 208 -20.46 1.70 13.04
N LYS A 209 -19.56 0.78 13.39
CA LYS A 209 -19.91 -0.37 14.26
C LYS A 209 -20.44 0.06 15.63
N LYS A 210 -19.81 1.04 16.28
CA LYS A 210 -20.30 1.62 17.56
C LYS A 210 -21.70 2.23 17.41
N TYR A 211 -22.09 2.65 16.20
CA TYR A 211 -23.40 3.22 15.89
C TYR A 211 -24.41 2.16 15.38
N GLY A 212 -24.09 0.88 15.50
CA GLY A 212 -25.00 -0.22 15.14
C GLY A 212 -25.03 -0.54 13.64
N PHE A 213 -24.00 -0.13 12.89
CA PHE A 213 -23.85 -0.42 11.48
C PHE A 213 -22.75 -1.45 11.20
N GLU A 214 -23.10 -2.51 10.48
CA GLU A 214 -22.19 -3.56 10.06
C GLU A 214 -21.71 -3.33 8.62
N PRO A 215 -20.40 -3.39 8.33
CA PRO A 215 -19.92 -3.31 6.96
C PRO A 215 -20.37 -4.55 6.18
N VAL A 216 -20.85 -4.34 4.95
CA VAL A 216 -21.33 -5.42 4.07
C VAL A 216 -20.51 -5.51 2.79
N VAL A 217 -20.09 -4.35 2.25
CA VAL A 217 -19.27 -4.28 1.05
C VAL A 217 -18.08 -3.35 1.27
N TYR A 218 -16.88 -3.83 0.97
CA TYR A 218 -15.70 -2.98 0.82
C TYR A 218 -15.47 -2.59 -0.64
N LEU A 219 -15.28 -1.29 -0.85
CA LEU A 219 -14.79 -0.68 -2.08
C LEU A 219 -13.42 -0.08 -1.79
N ALA A 220 -12.57 0.05 -2.80
CA ALA A 220 -11.24 0.62 -2.58
C ALA A 220 -11.27 2.09 -2.11
N ASP A 221 -12.36 2.82 -2.37
CA ASP A 221 -12.60 4.19 -1.89
C ASP A 221 -13.57 4.29 -0.70
N GLY A 222 -14.10 3.18 -0.14
CA GLY A 222 -15.02 3.26 0.99
C GLY A 222 -15.74 1.97 1.34
N ALA A 223 -16.82 2.05 2.10
CA ALA A 223 -17.62 0.89 2.46
C ALA A 223 -19.11 1.21 2.49
N VAL A 224 -19.93 0.18 2.26
CA VAL A 224 -21.38 0.21 2.48
C VAL A 224 -21.68 -0.56 3.76
N TYR A 225 -22.53 0.03 4.59
CA TYR A 225 -22.95 -0.51 5.88
C TYR A 225 -24.45 -0.70 5.93
N ILE A 226 -24.88 -1.73 6.67
CA ILE A 226 -26.28 -2.02 6.94
C ILE A 226 -26.43 -2.22 8.44
N GLY A 227 -27.48 -1.64 9.03
CA GLY A 227 -27.70 -1.73 10.47
C GLY A 227 -29.05 -1.19 10.90
N GLU A 228 -29.37 -1.40 12.17
CA GLU A 228 -30.58 -0.85 12.81
C GLU A 228 -30.36 0.60 13.30
N GLY A 229 -29.14 1.13 13.15
CA GLY A 229 -28.79 2.48 13.55
C GLY A 229 -29.54 3.56 12.78
N ASP A 230 -29.86 4.66 13.47
CA ASP A 230 -30.58 5.82 12.94
C ASP A 230 -29.69 7.07 12.77
N LYS A 231 -28.43 6.98 13.19
CA LYS A 231 -27.46 8.09 13.25
C LYS A 231 -26.09 7.68 12.73
N ILE A 232 -25.37 8.64 12.19
CA ILE A 232 -23.97 8.50 11.79
C ILE A 232 -23.08 9.37 12.68
N PRO A 233 -21.79 9.03 12.82
CA PRO A 233 -20.85 9.87 13.55
C PRO A 233 -20.71 11.24 12.87
N ASP A 234 -20.73 12.30 13.67
CA ASP A 234 -20.45 13.67 13.22
C ASP A 234 -18.94 13.87 12.96
N LYS A 235 -18.60 14.97 12.25
CA LYS A 235 -17.22 15.26 11.84
C LYS A 235 -16.25 15.40 13.03
N GLU A 236 -16.73 15.91 14.18
CA GLU A 236 -15.90 16.08 15.37
C GLU A 236 -15.54 14.74 16.01
N LYS A 237 -16.50 13.81 16.13
CA LYS A 237 -16.22 12.46 16.63
C LYS A 237 -15.26 11.70 15.72
N VAL A 238 -15.39 11.85 14.41
CA VAL A 238 -14.45 11.25 13.45
C VAL A 238 -13.06 11.86 13.62
N ARG A 239 -12.96 13.18 13.83
CA ARG A 239 -11.70 13.87 14.12
C ARG A 239 -11.01 13.32 15.36
N GLU A 240 -11.75 13.19 16.47
CA GLU A 240 -11.22 12.71 17.75
C GLU A 240 -10.74 11.26 17.65
N GLU A 241 -11.56 10.37 17.09
CA GLU A 241 -11.18 8.96 16.92
C GLU A 241 -9.99 8.81 15.95
N LEU A 242 -9.94 9.59 14.86
CA LEU A 242 -8.83 9.56 13.91
C LEU A 242 -7.51 9.99 14.57
N PHE A 243 -7.56 11.01 15.42
CA PHE A 243 -6.40 11.45 16.19
C PHE A 243 -5.92 10.36 17.16
N GLU A 244 -6.82 9.73 17.90
CA GLU A 244 -6.46 8.66 18.83
C GLU A 244 -5.92 7.42 18.11
N ILE A 245 -6.51 7.02 16.98
CA ILE A 245 -6.00 5.91 16.15
C ILE A 245 -4.61 6.23 15.61
N LEU A 246 -4.38 7.45 15.09
CA LEU A 246 -3.06 7.87 14.63
C LEU A 246 -2.03 7.87 15.77
N ARG A 247 -2.39 8.43 16.93
CA ARG A 247 -1.52 8.47 18.11
C ARG A 247 -1.15 7.06 18.58
N ASN A 248 -2.13 6.17 18.66
CA ASN A 248 -1.92 4.78 19.08
C ASN A 248 -1.10 4.00 18.05
N ALA A 249 -1.34 4.20 16.75
CA ALA A 249 -0.54 3.61 15.70
C ALA A 249 0.93 4.03 15.80
N LEU A 250 1.21 5.32 16.05
CA LEU A 250 2.58 5.81 16.25
C LEU A 250 3.21 5.24 17.52
N LYS A 251 2.48 5.17 18.64
CA LYS A 251 2.98 4.56 19.88
C LYS A 251 3.42 3.10 19.68
N LYS A 252 2.63 2.30 18.94
CA LYS A 252 2.97 0.90 18.63
C LYS A 252 4.25 0.71 17.82
N VAL A 253 4.71 1.75 17.10
CA VAL A 253 5.97 1.70 16.32
C VAL A 253 7.21 1.68 17.24
N GLY A 254 7.07 2.15 18.48
CA GLY A 254 8.14 2.18 19.48
C GLY A 254 9.04 3.42 19.39
N GLY A 255 9.50 3.90 20.55
CA GLY A 255 10.29 5.14 20.65
C GLY A 255 11.58 5.10 19.83
N LYS A 256 12.25 3.94 19.73
CA LYS A 256 13.49 3.77 18.96
C LYS A 256 13.33 4.19 17.50
N LYS A 257 12.39 3.56 16.79
CA LYS A 257 12.18 3.79 15.36
C LYS A 257 11.64 5.20 15.08
N LEU A 258 10.76 5.70 15.93
CA LEU A 258 10.25 7.08 15.86
C LEU A 258 11.39 8.11 15.99
N GLY A 259 12.26 7.94 16.99
CA GLY A 259 13.39 8.83 17.25
C GLY A 259 14.39 8.85 16.10
N GLU A 260 14.81 7.67 15.61
CA GLU A 260 15.71 7.56 14.45
C GLU A 260 15.09 8.16 13.19
N SER A 261 13.79 7.92 12.96
CA SER A 261 13.05 8.43 11.80
C SER A 261 12.76 9.93 11.87
N ALA A 262 12.81 10.56 13.05
CA ALA A 262 12.62 12.00 13.15
C ALA A 262 13.81 12.79 12.61
N PHE A 263 15.02 12.21 12.66
CA PHE A 263 16.25 12.85 12.20
C PHE A 263 16.39 12.87 10.68
N GLY A 264 16.80 14.03 10.14
CA GLY A 264 17.15 14.24 8.75
C GLY A 264 18.65 14.36 8.55
N ALA A 265 19.12 15.54 8.11
CA ALA A 265 20.54 15.80 7.92
C ALA A 265 20.90 17.22 8.37
N ILE A 266 22.07 17.39 8.99
CA ILE A 266 22.53 18.69 9.52
C ILE A 266 22.61 19.78 8.44
N GLN A 267 22.95 19.40 7.21
CA GLN A 267 23.07 20.32 6.08
C GLN A 267 21.76 20.57 5.34
N GLN A 268 20.66 19.89 5.72
CA GLN A 268 19.35 19.99 5.09
C GLN A 268 18.29 20.37 6.13
N VAL A 269 17.31 19.48 6.37
CA VAL A 269 16.32 19.61 7.44
C VAL A 269 16.76 18.69 8.58
N ILE A 270 17.10 19.27 9.73
CA ILE A 270 17.63 18.55 10.91
C ILE A 270 16.59 17.59 11.49
N VAL A 271 15.37 18.11 11.73
CA VAL A 271 14.23 17.33 12.19
C VAL A 271 13.26 17.23 11.02
N LYS A 272 13.36 16.15 10.24
CA LYS A 272 12.52 15.95 9.04
C LYS A 272 11.06 15.64 9.39
N ILE A 273 10.83 14.97 10.53
CA ILE A 273 9.50 14.63 11.05
C ILE A 273 9.39 15.04 12.53
N PRO A 274 9.14 16.33 12.79
CA PRO A 274 8.87 16.89 14.12
C PRO A 274 7.83 16.13 14.93
N GLU A 275 6.79 15.65 14.26
CA GLU A 275 5.62 15.01 14.83
C GLU A 275 5.99 13.81 15.73
N TYR A 276 7.05 13.08 15.39
CA TYR A 276 7.49 11.89 16.12
C TYR A 276 8.12 12.21 17.48
N LEU A 277 8.67 13.42 17.65
CA LEU A 277 9.23 13.85 18.93
C LEU A 277 8.13 14.14 19.96
N TYR A 278 6.89 14.35 19.53
CA TYR A 278 5.75 14.60 20.42
C TYR A 278 5.11 13.31 20.99
N VAL A 279 5.40 12.14 20.40
CA VAL A 279 4.70 10.89 20.69
C VAL A 279 5.01 10.34 22.08
N SER A 280 6.30 10.27 22.46
CA SER A 280 6.73 9.75 23.77
C SER A 280 8.10 10.28 24.21
N ASP A 281 8.38 10.21 25.51
CA ASP A 281 9.70 10.55 26.06
C ASP A 281 10.79 9.60 25.51
N GLU A 282 10.45 8.33 25.25
CA GLU A 282 11.35 7.35 24.65
C GLU A 282 11.78 7.76 23.23
N ALA A 283 10.86 8.28 22.41
CA ALA A 283 11.20 8.77 21.08
C ALA A 283 12.29 9.85 21.12
N ILE A 284 12.21 10.75 22.09
CA ILE A 284 13.23 11.78 22.32
C ILE A 284 14.55 11.17 22.82
N LYS A 285 14.51 10.24 23.77
CA LYS A 285 15.71 9.56 24.26
C LYS A 285 16.44 8.84 23.13
N PHE A 286 15.71 8.11 22.29
CA PHE A 286 16.29 7.38 21.18
C PHE A 286 16.74 8.30 20.03
N PHE A 287 16.05 9.41 19.77
CA PHE A 287 16.54 10.44 18.87
C PHE A 287 17.95 10.88 19.28
N TRP A 288 18.14 11.27 20.55
CA TRP A 288 19.43 11.72 21.07
C TRP A 288 20.48 10.61 21.14
N LYS A 289 20.06 9.36 21.44
CA LYS A 289 20.93 8.17 21.35
C LYS A 289 21.43 7.96 19.91
N TYR A 290 20.57 8.13 18.91
CA TYR A 290 20.93 8.04 17.50
C TYR A 290 21.90 9.15 17.10
N ILE A 291 21.66 10.40 17.52
CA ILE A 291 22.57 11.53 17.31
C ILE A 291 23.97 11.26 17.86
N ARG A 292 24.10 10.54 18.99
CA ARG A 292 25.42 10.15 19.50
C ARG A 292 26.23 9.38 18.45
N GLY A 293 25.59 8.51 17.66
CA GLY A 293 26.27 7.63 16.71
C GLY A 293 26.51 8.20 15.32
N ILE A 294 25.98 9.37 14.97
CA ILE A 294 26.09 9.87 13.59
C ILE A 294 27.49 10.38 13.25
N ASN A 295 27.90 10.21 11.99
CA ASN A 295 29.21 10.64 11.49
C ASN A 295 29.55 12.11 11.78
N PRO A 296 28.63 13.09 11.60
CA PRO A 296 28.95 14.48 11.94
C PRO A 296 29.30 14.73 13.41
N VAL A 297 28.92 13.85 14.34
CA VAL A 297 29.23 13.97 15.78
C VAL A 297 30.49 13.17 16.13
N GLN A 298 30.60 11.94 15.62
CA GLN A 298 31.73 11.04 15.89
C GLN A 298 33.02 11.43 15.15
N LYS A 299 32.88 11.87 13.90
CA LYS A 299 33.97 12.25 12.99
C LYS A 299 33.64 13.60 12.34
N PRO A 300 33.57 14.69 13.13
CA PRO A 300 33.23 16.01 12.61
C PRO A 300 34.30 16.50 11.62
N ASN A 301 33.88 17.11 10.51
CA ASN A 301 34.81 17.81 9.63
C ASN A 301 35.20 19.15 10.27
N TYR A 302 36.40 19.17 10.88
CA TYR A 302 36.93 20.30 11.66
C TYR A 302 37.95 21.16 10.90
N GLN A 303 38.29 20.80 9.65
CA GLN A 303 39.41 21.41 8.89
C GLN A 303 39.34 22.94 8.80
N LYS A 304 38.14 23.50 8.52
CA LYS A 304 37.95 24.95 8.48
C LYS A 304 38.23 25.64 9.83
N ILE A 305 37.86 24.99 10.93
CA ILE A 305 38.12 25.51 12.28
C ILE A 305 39.61 25.41 12.61
N TYR A 306 40.25 24.31 12.23
CA TYR A 306 41.69 24.12 12.43
C TYR A 306 42.52 25.17 11.68
N SER A 307 42.24 25.42 10.40
CA SER A 307 42.94 26.46 9.64
C SER A 307 42.82 27.84 10.29
N TYR A 308 41.61 28.22 10.72
CA TYR A 308 41.38 29.48 11.42
C TYR A 308 42.15 29.55 12.76
N LEU A 309 42.11 28.48 13.55
CA LEU A 309 42.81 28.43 14.84
C LEU A 309 44.33 28.45 14.70
N LYS A 310 44.87 27.84 13.64
CA LYS A 310 46.30 27.87 13.34
C LYS A 310 46.80 29.28 13.05
N GLU A 311 45.97 30.09 12.38
CA GLU A 311 46.26 31.51 12.12
C GLU A 311 46.05 32.39 13.36
N ALA A 312 44.97 32.16 14.12
CA ALA A 312 44.59 32.98 15.26
C ALA A 312 45.39 32.68 16.55
N SER A 313 45.98 31.48 16.67
CA SER A 313 46.68 31.02 17.87
C SER A 313 48.00 30.31 17.50
N PRO A 314 49.00 31.03 16.96
CA PRO A 314 50.24 30.44 16.45
C PRO A 314 51.13 29.76 17.52
N GLY A 315 50.82 29.95 18.80
CA GLY A 315 51.55 29.37 19.93
C GLY A 315 51.09 27.98 20.38
N LEU A 316 50.06 27.39 19.76
CA LEU A 316 49.57 26.05 20.09
C LEU A 316 50.19 24.99 19.17
N SER A 317 50.47 23.80 19.72
CA SER A 317 50.92 22.67 18.91
C SER A 317 49.82 22.15 17.97
N ASP A 318 50.20 21.48 16.89
CA ASP A 318 49.24 20.90 15.94
C ASP A 318 48.24 19.93 16.62
N VAL A 319 48.70 19.19 17.64
CA VAL A 319 47.86 18.26 18.42
C VAL A 319 46.82 19.02 19.27
N GLU A 320 47.23 20.12 19.90
CA GLU A 320 46.31 20.97 20.69
C GLU A 320 45.29 21.66 19.78
N LEU A 321 45.74 22.18 18.64
CA LEU A 321 44.88 22.79 17.62
C LEU A 321 43.86 21.79 17.08
N GLU A 322 44.27 20.56 16.77
CA GLU A 322 43.37 19.50 16.32
C GLU A 322 42.33 19.16 17.39
N ASN A 323 42.75 18.94 18.64
CA ASN A 323 41.85 18.61 19.74
C ASN A 323 40.82 19.72 19.99
N LEU A 324 41.26 20.99 20.03
CA LEU A 324 40.37 22.14 20.19
C LEU A 324 39.39 22.27 19.01
N SER A 325 39.86 22.05 17.78
CA SER A 325 39.03 22.12 16.58
C SER A 325 37.95 21.04 16.57
N LEU A 326 38.30 19.81 16.98
CA LEU A 326 37.37 18.70 17.14
C LEU A 326 36.29 19.04 18.18
N LYS A 327 36.70 19.49 19.38
CA LYS A 327 35.76 19.88 20.46
C LYS A 327 34.82 20.99 20.01
N ALA A 328 35.35 22.07 19.44
CA ALA A 328 34.57 23.19 18.94
C ALA A 328 33.56 22.77 17.86
N LYS A 329 34.00 21.93 16.90
CA LYS A 329 33.11 21.44 15.84
C LYS A 329 32.04 20.49 16.36
N THR A 330 32.36 19.65 17.34
CA THR A 330 31.39 18.76 18.01
C THR A 330 30.31 19.57 18.70
N VAL A 331 30.68 20.59 19.51
CA VAL A 331 29.72 21.48 20.17
C VAL A 331 28.84 22.19 19.14
N HIS A 332 29.44 22.74 18.08
CA HIS A 332 28.69 23.39 17.00
C HIS A 332 27.65 22.44 16.40
N ASN A 333 28.03 21.22 16.01
CA ASN A 333 27.13 20.29 15.36
C ASN A 333 26.00 19.83 16.30
N LEU A 334 26.31 19.51 17.57
CA LEU A 334 25.30 19.12 18.55
C LEU A 334 24.33 20.27 18.84
N TRP A 335 24.85 21.50 18.92
CA TRP A 335 24.02 22.68 19.12
C TRP A 335 23.10 22.97 17.93
N LEU A 336 23.59 22.85 16.68
CA LEU A 336 22.72 22.97 15.49
C LEU A 336 21.56 21.98 15.55
N ILE A 337 21.83 20.74 15.98
CA ILE A 337 20.80 19.71 16.12
C ILE A 337 19.78 20.11 17.19
N PHE A 338 20.25 20.55 18.37
CA PHE A 338 19.37 21.03 19.43
C PHE A 338 18.55 22.25 19.01
N ASN A 339 19.14 23.15 18.22
CA ASN A 339 18.47 24.31 17.64
C ASN A 339 17.30 23.88 16.74
N GLY A 340 17.50 22.85 15.91
CA GLY A 340 16.42 22.26 15.12
C GLY A 340 15.29 21.68 15.99
N VAL A 341 15.63 20.99 17.09
CA VAL A 341 14.64 20.42 18.01
C VAL A 341 13.88 21.52 18.77
N ARG A 342 14.56 22.53 19.32
CA ARG A 342 13.87 23.61 20.05
C ARG A 342 12.94 24.41 19.13
N GLN A 343 13.35 24.70 17.89
CA GLN A 343 12.51 25.42 16.92
C GLN A 343 11.21 24.68 16.64
N VAL A 344 11.25 23.34 16.59
CA VAL A 344 10.05 22.50 16.47
C VAL A 344 9.07 22.77 17.61
N PHE A 345 9.55 22.82 18.85
CA PHE A 345 8.70 23.05 20.03
C PHE A 345 8.27 24.51 20.16
N GLU A 346 9.17 25.46 19.95
CA GLU A 346 8.88 26.90 20.00
C GLU A 346 7.84 27.31 18.95
N SER A 347 7.89 26.73 17.74
CA SER A 347 6.88 26.97 16.69
C SER A 347 5.46 26.54 17.06
N LYS A 348 5.32 25.73 18.12
CA LYS A 348 4.04 25.25 18.66
C LYS A 348 3.68 25.90 19.99
N GLY A 349 4.42 26.91 20.44
CA GLY A 349 4.10 27.70 21.62
C GLY A 349 4.82 27.27 22.91
N VAL A 350 5.85 26.42 22.82
CA VAL A 350 6.73 26.15 23.97
C VAL A 350 7.64 27.35 24.21
N THR A 351 7.67 27.89 25.43
CA THR A 351 8.48 29.07 25.75
C THR A 351 9.96 28.72 25.91
N GLN A 352 10.83 29.70 25.66
CA GLN A 352 12.28 29.53 25.72
C GLN A 352 12.77 29.13 27.12
N GLU A 353 12.10 29.62 28.17
CA GLU A 353 12.43 29.36 29.58
C GLU A 353 12.42 27.86 29.91
N VAL A 354 11.53 27.09 29.29
CA VAL A 354 11.35 25.64 29.57
C VAL A 354 12.65 24.88 29.35
N TRP A 355 13.37 25.15 28.26
CA TRP A 355 14.62 24.46 27.96
C TRP A 355 15.84 25.19 28.54
N LEU A 356 15.83 26.53 28.61
CA LEU A 356 16.94 27.32 29.17
C LEU A 356 17.24 26.94 30.62
N ASN A 357 16.18 26.79 31.44
CA ASN A 357 16.34 26.45 32.85
C ASN A 357 17.01 25.07 33.03
N VAL A 358 16.66 24.11 32.17
CA VAL A 358 17.28 22.77 32.17
C VAL A 358 18.75 22.82 31.78
N LEU A 359 19.10 23.60 30.74
CA LEU A 359 20.48 23.68 30.32
C LEU A 359 21.35 24.41 31.35
N LYS A 360 20.83 25.46 31.99
CA LYS A 360 21.52 26.14 33.09
C LYS A 360 21.78 25.21 34.28
N GLU A 361 20.82 24.36 34.61
CA GLU A 361 20.92 23.36 35.68
C GLU A 361 21.96 22.27 35.37
N LEU A 362 21.97 21.75 34.13
CA LEU A 362 22.76 20.57 33.77
C LEU A 362 24.14 20.87 33.17
N VAL A 363 24.31 22.04 32.55
CA VAL A 363 25.54 22.42 31.83
C VAL A 363 26.22 23.63 32.48
N GLY A 364 25.48 24.43 33.25
CA GLY A 364 25.99 25.58 34.00
C GLY A 364 25.41 26.93 33.51
N PRO A 365 25.62 28.01 34.30
CA PRO A 365 25.08 29.34 34.01
C PRO A 365 25.90 30.03 32.90
N VAL A 366 25.61 29.68 31.65
CA VAL A 366 26.28 30.20 30.46
C VAL A 366 25.32 31.02 29.60
N ASP A 367 25.84 31.97 28.84
CA ASP A 367 25.05 32.69 27.85
C ASP A 367 24.78 31.81 26.62
N PHE A 368 23.71 31.01 26.73
CA PHE A 368 23.25 30.15 25.64
C PHE A 368 22.78 30.94 24.40
N GLN A 369 22.54 32.26 24.47
CA GLN A 369 22.14 33.03 23.29
C GLN A 369 23.28 33.14 22.28
N ARG A 370 24.54 33.26 22.73
CA ARG A 370 25.72 33.28 21.85
C ARG A 370 25.81 32.07 20.94
N VAL A 371 25.44 30.90 21.46
CA VAL A 371 25.43 29.65 20.69
C VAL A 371 24.12 29.52 19.92
N ALA A 372 22.98 30.01 20.44
CA ALA A 372 21.66 29.97 19.79
C ALA A 372 21.63 30.64 18.40
N GLU A 373 22.47 31.64 18.17
CA GLU A 373 22.62 32.33 16.89
C GLU A 373 23.42 31.54 15.83
N LEU A 374 24.04 30.42 16.21
CA LEU A 374 24.80 29.61 15.27
C LEU A 374 23.88 28.85 14.29
N ALA A 375 24.22 28.95 13.02
CA ALA A 375 23.63 28.27 11.89
C ALA A 375 24.72 27.58 11.08
N ASN A 376 24.35 26.63 10.22
CA ASN A 376 25.32 25.93 9.36
C ASN A 376 26.05 26.88 8.39
N THR A 377 25.48 28.06 8.11
CA THR A 377 26.05 29.13 7.27
C THR A 377 26.81 30.20 8.05
N THR A 378 26.92 30.09 9.38
CA THR A 378 27.62 31.08 10.21
C THR A 378 29.12 31.12 9.86
N PRO A 379 29.73 32.31 9.71
CA PRO A 379 31.16 32.45 9.46
C PRO A 379 32.01 31.69 10.49
N THR A 380 33.13 31.10 10.03
CA THR A 380 33.98 30.24 10.87
C THR A 380 34.50 30.95 12.12
N GLU A 381 34.90 32.21 12.01
CA GLU A 381 35.30 33.04 13.15
C GLU A 381 34.23 33.08 14.26
N LYS A 382 32.99 33.43 13.90
CA LYS A 382 31.88 33.52 14.86
C LYS A 382 31.58 32.15 15.49
N VAL A 383 31.66 31.07 14.71
CA VAL A 383 31.53 29.71 15.23
C VAL A 383 32.61 29.39 16.26
N VAL A 384 33.88 29.70 15.96
CA VAL A 384 35.01 29.43 16.86
C VAL A 384 34.89 30.24 18.15
N ASN A 385 34.60 31.53 18.05
CA ASN A 385 34.46 32.42 19.21
C ASN A 385 33.33 31.96 20.14
N ALA A 386 32.15 31.67 19.57
CA ALA A 386 30.99 31.23 20.36
C ALA A 386 31.21 29.85 21.00
N THR A 387 31.78 28.89 20.27
CA THR A 387 31.96 27.52 20.78
C THR A 387 33.10 27.41 21.80
N LEU A 388 34.19 28.17 21.64
CA LEU A 388 35.27 28.20 22.63
C LEU A 388 34.87 28.97 23.89
N ALA A 389 34.14 30.08 23.77
CA ALA A 389 33.58 30.77 24.92
C ALA A 389 32.66 29.83 25.71
N PHE A 390 31.75 29.13 25.02
CA PHE A 390 30.90 28.11 25.62
C PHE A 390 31.72 27.04 26.36
N LEU A 391 32.69 26.42 25.70
CA LEU A 391 33.52 25.37 26.30
C LEU A 391 34.28 25.84 27.56
N ARG A 392 34.75 27.09 27.59
CA ARG A 392 35.44 27.68 28.75
C ARG A 392 34.47 27.98 29.89
N GLU A 393 33.36 28.64 29.59
CA GLU A 393 32.35 29.05 30.58
C GLU A 393 31.68 27.84 31.24
N THR A 394 31.50 26.73 30.51
CA THR A 394 30.97 25.47 31.04
C THR A 394 32.05 24.54 31.63
N LYS A 395 33.33 24.94 31.61
CA LYS A 395 34.50 24.09 31.98
C LYS A 395 34.65 22.79 31.16
N LEU A 396 33.90 22.63 30.07
CA LEU A 396 33.97 21.45 29.21
C LEU A 396 35.22 21.43 28.33
N ILE A 397 35.98 22.52 28.26
CA ILE A 397 37.23 22.59 27.50
C ILE A 397 38.28 21.62 28.03
N GLU A 398 38.28 21.32 29.33
CA GLU A 398 39.22 20.43 30.02
C GLU A 398 38.86 18.94 29.83
N GLU A 399 37.60 18.67 29.49
CA GLU A 399 37.07 17.32 29.37
C GLU A 399 37.51 16.61 28.07
N LYS A 400 37.46 15.28 28.08
CA LYS A 400 37.59 14.50 26.83
C LYS A 400 36.38 14.75 25.94
N ARG A 401 36.57 14.72 24.62
CA ARG A 401 35.51 14.96 23.63
C ARG A 401 34.28 14.06 23.86
N GLU A 402 34.51 12.80 24.22
CA GLU A 402 33.46 11.81 24.51
C GLU A 402 32.61 12.24 25.72
N ALA A 403 33.24 12.78 26.77
CA ALA A 403 32.54 13.32 27.94
C ALA A 403 31.72 14.59 27.59
N ILE A 404 32.23 15.44 26.69
CA ILE A 404 31.48 16.59 26.16
C ILE A 404 30.22 16.13 25.42
N ILE A 405 30.37 15.13 24.54
CA ILE A 405 29.24 14.54 23.78
C ILE A 405 28.19 14.02 24.76
N ASP A 406 28.59 13.21 25.73
CA ASP A 406 27.68 12.57 26.67
C ASP A 406 26.95 13.58 27.56
N THR A 407 27.66 14.61 28.02
CA THR A 407 27.08 15.70 28.84
C THR A 407 26.04 16.49 28.05
N LEU A 408 26.37 16.93 26.83
CA LEU A 408 25.46 17.72 26.00
C LEU A 408 24.27 16.91 25.52
N ILE A 409 24.46 15.67 25.08
CA ILE A 409 23.37 14.79 24.66
C ILE A 409 22.41 14.53 25.82
N LYS A 410 22.92 14.27 27.03
CA LYS A 410 22.08 14.10 28.22
C LYS A 410 21.28 15.37 28.52
N ALA A 411 21.92 16.54 28.52
CA ALA A 411 21.26 17.81 28.78
C ALA A 411 20.19 18.13 27.73
N PHE A 412 20.50 17.96 26.44
CA PHE A 412 19.56 18.19 25.34
C PHE A 412 18.40 17.21 25.34
N ALA A 413 18.63 15.94 25.69
CA ALA A 413 17.56 14.97 25.85
C ALA A 413 16.59 15.36 26.96
N ILE A 414 17.10 15.74 28.14
CA ILE A 414 16.24 16.17 29.27
C ILE A 414 15.48 17.45 28.92
N ALA A 415 16.15 18.43 28.29
CA ALA A 415 15.50 19.67 27.85
C ALA A 415 14.40 19.39 26.83
N SER A 416 14.65 18.51 25.86
CA SER A 416 13.66 18.09 24.85
C SER A 416 12.46 17.39 25.49
N ILE A 417 12.68 16.52 26.48
CA ILE A 417 11.61 15.86 27.24
C ILE A 417 10.77 16.89 28.01
N LYS A 418 11.38 17.87 28.68
CA LYS A 418 10.63 18.93 29.38
C LYS A 418 9.79 19.76 28.40
N MET A 419 10.33 20.11 27.22
CA MET A 419 9.58 20.80 26.16
C MET A 419 8.37 19.97 25.68
N ARG A 420 8.53 18.66 25.48
CA ARG A 420 7.43 17.76 25.10
C ARG A 420 6.34 17.68 26.14
N ARG A 421 6.72 17.47 27.41
CA ARG A 421 5.76 17.38 28.53
C ARG A 421 5.00 18.70 28.68
N TYR A 422 5.69 19.84 28.58
CA TYR A 422 5.02 21.15 28.54
C TYR A 422 4.00 21.25 27.40
N ALA A 423 4.35 20.77 26.20
CA ALA A 423 3.42 20.75 25.07
C ALA A 423 2.21 19.83 25.30
N GLU A 424 2.41 18.67 25.97
CA GLU A 424 1.32 17.77 26.36
C GLU A 424 0.37 18.41 27.38
N ASP A 425 0.93 18.99 28.45
CA ASP A 425 0.17 19.62 29.54
C ASP A 425 -0.66 20.81 29.05
N LYS A 426 -0.21 21.48 27.99
CA LYS A 426 -0.93 22.60 27.33
C LYS A 426 -1.87 22.14 26.21
N GLY A 427 -1.99 20.84 25.94
CA GLY A 427 -2.84 20.29 24.87
C GLY A 427 -2.33 20.58 23.44
N LEU A 428 -1.10 21.05 23.29
CA LEU A 428 -0.52 21.49 22.02
C LEU A 428 -0.18 20.33 21.06
N ILE A 429 -0.18 19.08 21.55
CA ILE A 429 0.06 17.89 20.72
C ILE A 429 -1.04 17.71 19.67
N LYS A 430 -2.31 18.05 19.98
CA LYS A 430 -3.40 17.95 19.00
C LYS A 430 -3.17 18.87 17.80
N GLU A 431 -2.61 20.06 18.04
CA GLU A 431 -2.26 21.06 17.02
C GLU A 431 -1.09 20.64 16.10
N VAL A 432 -0.38 19.57 16.45
CA VAL A 432 0.70 19.03 15.60
C VAL A 432 0.11 18.28 14.40
N PHE A 433 -0.96 17.52 14.59
CA PHE A 433 -1.60 16.72 13.54
C PHE A 433 -2.87 17.35 12.96
N ARG A 434 -3.42 18.38 13.61
CA ARG A 434 -4.70 19.01 13.27
C ARG A 434 -4.86 19.32 11.78
N ASP A 435 -3.91 20.04 11.18
CA ASP A 435 -3.94 20.40 9.76
C ASP A 435 -4.08 19.17 8.84
N ALA A 436 -3.37 18.08 9.15
CA ALA A 436 -3.45 16.86 8.34
C ALA A 436 -4.78 16.15 8.57
N VAL A 437 -5.23 16.04 9.82
CA VAL A 437 -6.52 15.44 10.19
C VAL A 437 -7.69 16.19 9.55
N ASP A 438 -7.71 17.51 9.59
CA ASP A 438 -8.78 18.31 9.00
C ASP A 438 -8.86 18.12 7.49
N ILE A 439 -7.73 18.15 6.79
CA ILE A 439 -7.70 17.89 5.33
C ILE A 439 -8.11 16.45 5.01
N MET A 440 -7.74 15.46 5.83
CA MET A 440 -8.23 14.08 5.66
C MET A 440 -9.76 14.03 5.77
N LEU A 441 -10.35 14.69 6.76
CA LEU A 441 -11.81 14.70 6.96
C LEU A 441 -12.56 15.42 5.84
N ASP A 442 -11.97 16.46 5.25
CA ASP A 442 -12.55 17.15 4.09
C ASP A 442 -12.67 16.23 2.86
N GLU A 443 -11.92 15.14 2.83
CA GLU A 443 -11.95 14.14 1.77
C GLU A 443 -12.95 13.02 2.02
N VAL A 444 -13.52 12.95 3.23
CA VAL A 444 -14.42 11.90 3.67
C VAL A 444 -15.86 12.37 3.57
N VAL A 445 -16.71 11.50 3.03
CA VAL A 445 -18.16 11.61 3.10
C VAL A 445 -18.65 10.44 3.93
N ILE A 446 -19.45 10.71 4.97
CA ILE A 446 -20.19 9.71 5.75
C ILE A 446 -21.65 10.12 5.64
N SER A 447 -22.52 9.19 5.23
CA SER A 447 -23.93 9.50 5.04
C SER A 447 -24.80 8.31 5.41
N LEU A 448 -25.93 8.60 6.07
CA LEU A 448 -27.11 7.77 5.93
C LEU A 448 -27.63 7.95 4.51
N TYR A 449 -27.96 6.85 3.85
CA TYR A 449 -28.48 6.92 2.50
C TYR A 449 -29.95 7.34 2.55
N ASN A 450 -30.26 8.57 2.13
CA ASN A 450 -31.61 9.15 2.13
C ASN A 450 -32.19 9.37 0.72
N GLY A 451 -31.55 8.82 -0.32
CA GLY A 451 -31.92 8.99 -1.73
C GLY A 451 -31.33 10.24 -2.40
N GLY A 452 -30.99 10.13 -3.69
CA GLY A 452 -30.57 11.24 -4.56
C GLY A 452 -29.25 11.93 -4.20
N ILE A 453 -28.13 11.53 -4.81
CA ILE A 453 -26.85 12.26 -4.73
C ILE A 453 -26.87 13.44 -5.72
N GLY A 454 -27.72 14.42 -5.46
CA GLY A 454 -27.63 15.72 -6.09
C GLY A 454 -26.55 16.55 -5.39
N THR A 455 -25.69 17.22 -6.17
CA THR A 455 -24.92 18.43 -5.81
C THR A 455 -23.55 18.36 -5.11
N THR A 456 -23.11 17.29 -4.43
CA THR A 456 -21.81 17.39 -3.68
C THR A 456 -20.55 17.18 -4.54
N VAL A 457 -20.65 16.49 -5.68
CA VAL A 457 -19.48 16.13 -6.52
C VAL A 457 -19.03 17.26 -7.46
N LYS A 458 -19.94 18.15 -7.87
CA LYS A 458 -19.61 19.28 -8.78
C LYS A 458 -18.86 20.42 -8.09
N ILE A 459 -18.99 20.57 -6.78
CA ILE A 459 -18.38 21.67 -6.02
C ILE A 459 -16.86 21.42 -5.83
N LYS A 460 -16.43 20.17 -5.60
CA LYS A 460 -15.02 19.86 -5.31
C LYS A 460 -14.10 19.80 -6.54
N LEU A 461 -14.63 19.53 -7.73
CA LEU A 461 -13.85 19.58 -8.97
C LEU A 461 -13.56 21.04 -9.39
N GLY A 462 -14.48 21.96 -9.09
CA GLY A 462 -14.30 23.40 -9.31
C GLY A 462 -13.15 23.98 -8.48
N GLU A 463 -13.05 23.62 -7.20
CA GLU A 463 -11.98 24.06 -6.31
C GLU A 463 -10.59 23.56 -6.75
N TYR A 464 -10.50 22.35 -7.35
CA TYR A 464 -9.26 21.82 -7.93
C TYR A 464 -8.78 22.62 -9.16
N VAL A 465 -9.73 23.12 -9.96
CA VAL A 465 -9.42 23.93 -11.16
C VAL A 465 -9.13 25.38 -10.78
N GLU A 466 -9.88 25.95 -9.83
CA GLU A 466 -9.70 27.32 -9.34
C GLU A 466 -8.42 27.52 -8.52
N GLY A 467 -7.92 26.48 -7.84
CA GLY A 467 -6.65 26.50 -7.12
C GLY A 467 -5.42 26.84 -7.99
N LYS A 468 -5.53 26.68 -9.32
CA LYS A 468 -4.46 27.08 -10.26
C LYS A 468 -4.35 28.59 -10.50
N ALA A 469 -5.34 29.39 -10.07
CA ALA A 469 -5.41 30.82 -10.41
C ALA A 469 -4.80 31.78 -9.36
N ARG A 470 -4.45 31.32 -8.14
CA ARG A 470 -4.21 32.22 -6.98
C ARG A 470 -2.76 32.45 -6.54
N GLY A 471 -1.75 31.95 -7.26
CA GLY A 471 -0.33 32.24 -6.94
C GLY A 471 0.18 31.70 -5.59
N THR A 472 -0.64 30.94 -4.85
CA THR A 472 -0.23 30.18 -3.66
C THR A 472 0.60 28.96 -4.09
N PRO A 473 1.70 28.61 -3.38
CA PRO A 473 2.45 27.41 -3.73
C PRO A 473 1.56 26.18 -3.57
N VAL A 474 1.30 25.49 -4.67
CA VAL A 474 0.55 24.24 -4.71
C VAL A 474 1.45 23.05 -4.38
N CYS A 475 0.84 22.00 -3.85
CA CYS A 475 1.50 20.76 -3.50
C CYS A 475 1.90 20.03 -4.77
N VAL A 476 3.18 19.72 -4.90
CA VAL A 476 3.72 19.06 -6.10
C VAL A 476 3.22 17.63 -6.29
N ILE A 477 2.62 17.05 -5.26
CA ILE A 477 2.13 15.67 -5.25
C ILE A 477 0.63 15.61 -5.58
N CYS A 478 -0.19 16.49 -5.00
CA CYS A 478 -1.65 16.40 -5.13
C CYS A 478 -2.34 17.70 -5.58
N GLY A 479 -1.61 18.79 -5.81
CA GLY A 479 -2.14 20.07 -6.27
C GLY A 479 -2.84 20.96 -5.23
N ARG A 480 -3.04 20.49 -3.98
CA ARG A 480 -3.62 21.29 -2.88
C ARG A 480 -2.71 22.41 -2.39
N GLU A 481 -3.22 23.32 -1.57
CA GLU A 481 -2.39 24.32 -0.88
C GLU A 481 -1.22 23.65 -0.11
N ALA A 482 0.00 24.15 -0.32
CA ALA A 482 1.20 23.59 0.28
C ALA A 482 1.78 24.48 1.39
N LYS A 483 1.99 23.88 2.57
CA LYS A 483 2.54 24.55 3.76
C LYS A 483 4.02 24.22 4.02
N TYR A 484 4.50 23.07 3.55
CA TYR A 484 5.81 22.54 3.94
C TYR A 484 6.79 22.46 2.77
N GLU A 485 8.07 22.68 3.01
CA GLU A 485 9.13 22.32 2.07
C GLU A 485 9.24 20.79 1.94
N ALA A 486 9.37 20.30 0.72
CA ALA A 486 9.50 18.89 0.43
C ALA A 486 10.92 18.40 0.78
N ALA A 487 11.01 17.42 1.68
CA ALA A 487 12.26 16.71 1.94
C ALA A 487 12.43 15.56 0.94
N ALA A 488 13.54 15.52 0.21
CA ALA A 488 13.83 14.46 -0.76
C ALA A 488 13.80 13.06 -0.13
N SER A 489 14.17 12.95 1.15
CA SER A 489 14.08 11.71 1.92
C SER A 489 12.66 11.18 2.11
N LEU A 490 11.63 12.03 1.95
CA LEU A 490 10.22 11.66 2.11
C LEU A 490 9.52 11.47 0.76
N VAL A 491 9.86 12.29 -0.24
CA VAL A 491 9.10 12.35 -1.50
C VAL A 491 9.88 11.89 -2.74
N GLY A 492 11.19 11.64 -2.61
CA GLY A 492 12.07 11.19 -3.69
C GLY A 492 12.90 12.31 -4.34
N LYS A 493 13.72 11.94 -5.33
CA LYS A 493 14.47 12.90 -6.14
C LYS A 493 13.53 13.75 -6.99
N GLY A 494 13.89 15.03 -7.15
CA GLY A 494 13.12 16.00 -7.97
C GLY A 494 12.52 17.17 -7.19
N THR A 495 12.75 17.24 -5.87
CA THR A 495 12.36 18.38 -5.02
C THR A 495 13.06 19.71 -5.35
N GLN A 496 14.05 19.67 -6.25
CA GLN A 496 14.84 20.82 -6.73
C GLN A 496 14.89 20.91 -8.27
N SER A 497 14.10 20.11 -8.99
CA SER A 497 14.02 20.17 -10.46
C SER A 497 12.81 20.98 -10.93
N PHE A 498 12.86 21.38 -12.21
CA PHE A 498 11.81 22.12 -12.90
C PHE A 498 10.42 21.54 -12.58
N LEU A 499 9.53 22.36 -12.03
CA LEU A 499 8.13 22.03 -11.86
C LEU A 499 7.32 23.09 -12.60
N ASN A 500 6.45 22.66 -13.53
CA ASN A 500 5.51 23.51 -14.25
C ASN A 500 4.46 24.19 -13.33
N LEU A 501 4.59 24.00 -12.02
CA LEU A 501 3.76 24.56 -10.96
C LEU A 501 4.38 25.82 -10.33
N LEU A 502 5.55 26.28 -10.84
CA LEU A 502 6.15 27.54 -10.45
C LEU A 502 5.52 28.71 -11.26
N PRO A 503 5.26 29.87 -10.64
CA PRO A 503 4.83 31.06 -11.38
C PRO A 503 5.81 31.39 -12.51
N GLY A 504 5.31 31.77 -13.69
CA GLY A 504 6.15 32.14 -14.82
C GLY A 504 7.10 33.31 -14.47
N GLY A 505 8.36 33.22 -14.88
CA GLY A 505 9.37 34.29 -14.71
C GLY A 505 10.32 34.16 -13.50
N VAL A 506 10.22 33.09 -12.70
CA VAL A 506 11.07 32.92 -11.51
C VAL A 506 12.45 32.37 -11.87
N ARG A 507 13.53 33.10 -11.53
CA ARG A 507 14.92 32.65 -11.69
C ARG A 507 15.24 31.50 -10.73
N ILE A 508 15.83 30.43 -11.26
CA ILE A 508 16.20 29.22 -10.52
C ILE A 508 17.41 29.52 -9.64
N SER A 509 17.23 29.49 -8.32
CA SER A 509 18.31 29.48 -7.33
C SER A 509 18.28 28.17 -6.53
N LYS A 510 19.41 27.83 -5.88
CA LYS A 510 19.54 26.71 -4.92
C LYS A 510 18.55 26.76 -3.72
N THR A 511 17.73 27.81 -3.63
CA THR A 511 16.81 28.09 -2.52
C THR A 511 15.35 27.74 -2.79
N MET A 512 14.95 27.39 -4.01
CA MET A 512 13.56 27.03 -4.33
C MET A 512 13.35 25.53 -4.19
N LYS A 513 12.80 25.09 -3.05
CA LYS A 513 12.37 23.70 -2.83
C LYS A 513 10.90 23.53 -3.19
N ALA A 514 10.56 22.39 -3.79
CA ALA A 514 9.18 21.94 -3.96
C ALA A 514 8.40 22.03 -2.63
N ARG A 515 7.11 22.33 -2.69
CA ARG A 515 6.24 22.37 -1.50
C ARG A 515 5.21 21.26 -1.50
N ILE A 516 4.85 20.79 -0.30
CA ILE A 516 3.86 19.73 -0.09
C ILE A 516 2.80 20.13 0.95
N CYS A 517 1.60 19.59 0.81
CA CYS A 517 0.50 19.81 1.77
C CYS A 517 0.69 18.95 3.05
N PRO A 518 -0.01 19.28 4.15
CA PRO A 518 0.08 18.54 5.41
C PRO A 518 -0.17 17.03 5.29
N VAL A 519 -1.18 16.62 4.51
CA VAL A 519 -1.55 15.20 4.35
C VAL A 519 -0.53 14.41 3.53
N CYS A 520 -0.01 14.97 2.43
CA CYS A 520 1.05 14.30 1.66
C CYS A 520 2.36 14.21 2.45
N ARG A 521 2.63 15.20 3.32
CA ARG A 521 3.75 15.13 4.27
C ARG A 521 3.54 14.03 5.31
N LEU A 522 2.32 13.89 5.86
CA LEU A 522 1.99 12.81 6.78
C LEU A 522 2.13 11.44 6.11
N GLU A 523 1.62 11.25 4.90
CA GLU A 523 1.80 10.00 4.13
C GLU A 523 3.29 9.67 3.95
N GLY A 524 4.11 10.64 3.50
CA GLY A 524 5.56 10.43 3.38
C GLY A 524 6.24 10.13 4.71
N SER A 525 5.76 10.74 5.80
CA SER A 525 6.27 10.48 7.15
C SER A 525 5.95 9.05 7.60
N LEU A 526 4.70 8.62 7.45
CA LEU A 526 4.26 7.26 7.80
C LEU A 526 5.02 6.21 6.98
N ARG A 527 5.19 6.42 5.67
CA ARG A 527 5.99 5.53 4.82
C ARG A 527 7.45 5.47 5.27
N SER A 528 8.02 6.58 5.73
CA SER A 528 9.41 6.59 6.21
C SER A 528 9.64 5.75 7.47
N LEU A 529 8.61 5.53 8.31
CA LEU A 529 8.68 4.58 9.42
C LEU A 529 8.87 3.14 8.96
N LEU A 530 8.60 2.88 7.69
CA LEU A 530 8.81 1.59 7.06
C LEU A 530 10.16 1.55 6.31
N ASN A 531 11.02 2.56 6.49
CA ASN A 531 12.26 2.74 5.75
C ASN A 531 12.07 2.79 4.22
N PHE A 532 10.84 3.12 3.78
CA PHE A 532 10.52 3.33 2.38
C PHE A 532 11.42 4.42 1.79
N LYS A 533 12.12 4.07 0.72
CA LYS A 533 12.96 5.00 -0.04
C LYS A 533 12.35 5.11 -1.44
N PRO A 534 11.71 6.24 -1.80
CA PRO A 534 11.09 6.42 -3.11
C PRO A 534 12.04 6.10 -4.28
N ASP A 535 13.34 6.32 -4.12
CA ASP A 535 14.33 6.03 -5.16
C ASP A 535 14.66 4.53 -5.34
N ARG A 536 14.28 3.66 -4.41
CA ARG A 536 14.62 2.22 -4.41
C ARG A 536 13.41 1.30 -4.46
N TRP A 537 12.25 1.79 -4.04
CA TRP A 537 11.05 0.99 -3.84
C TRP A 537 9.96 1.40 -4.80
N ASP A 538 9.29 0.45 -5.43
CA ASP A 538 8.05 0.66 -6.18
C ASP A 538 6.84 0.41 -5.29
N VAL A 539 5.70 0.99 -5.67
CA VAL A 539 4.44 0.92 -4.94
C VAL A 539 3.41 0.25 -5.83
N TYR A 540 2.66 -0.69 -5.28
CA TYR A 540 1.53 -1.35 -5.92
C TYR A 540 0.32 -1.23 -5.00
N TYR A 541 -0.80 -0.77 -5.55
CA TYR A 541 -2.08 -0.83 -4.85
C TYR A 541 -2.82 -2.07 -5.34
N VAL A 542 -2.89 -3.08 -4.49
CA VAL A 542 -3.56 -4.36 -4.75
C VAL A 542 -4.94 -4.27 -4.12
N ALA A 543 -5.96 -3.95 -4.92
CA ALA A 543 -7.33 -3.94 -4.47
C ALA A 543 -8.01 -5.25 -4.90
N PRO A 544 -8.82 -5.87 -4.05
CA PRO A 544 -9.49 -7.10 -4.44
C PRO A 544 -10.45 -6.79 -5.59
N MET A 545 -10.50 -7.63 -6.62
CA MET A 545 -11.56 -7.50 -7.65
C MET A 545 -12.94 -7.83 -7.07
N PHE A 546 -12.92 -8.45 -5.91
CA PHE A 546 -14.06 -8.73 -5.07
C PHE A 546 -14.52 -7.45 -4.34
N THR A 547 -15.80 -7.09 -4.45
CA THR A 547 -16.46 -6.24 -3.45
C THR A 547 -16.73 -7.11 -2.23
N MET A 548 -15.67 -7.45 -1.50
CA MET A 548 -15.69 -8.52 -0.49
C MET A 548 -16.59 -8.18 0.69
N SER A 549 -17.25 -9.20 1.24
CA SER A 549 -17.69 -9.15 2.62
C SER A 549 -16.47 -9.02 3.55
N PRO A 550 -16.60 -8.39 4.73
CA PRO A 550 -15.47 -8.20 5.63
C PRO A 550 -14.77 -9.48 6.06
N GLN A 551 -15.53 -10.56 6.22
CA GLN A 551 -15.01 -11.86 6.61
C GLN A 551 -14.04 -12.39 5.56
N TYR A 552 -14.39 -12.32 4.27
CA TYR A 552 -13.51 -12.81 3.22
C TYR A 552 -12.32 -11.87 2.99
N SER A 553 -12.52 -10.55 3.06
CA SER A 553 -11.41 -9.58 3.04
C SER A 553 -10.39 -9.90 4.13
N SER A 554 -10.83 -10.16 5.37
CA SER A 554 -9.91 -10.57 6.44
C SER A 554 -9.26 -11.93 6.18
N MET A 555 -9.98 -12.95 5.69
CA MET A 555 -9.39 -14.25 5.40
C MET A 555 -8.30 -14.12 4.33
N PHE A 556 -8.63 -13.49 3.21
CA PHE A 556 -7.75 -13.32 2.08
C PHE A 556 -6.51 -12.48 2.41
N TRP A 557 -6.68 -11.32 3.04
CA TRP A 557 -5.55 -10.46 3.39
C TRP A 557 -4.68 -11.04 4.49
N ASN A 558 -5.25 -11.75 5.47
CA ASN A 558 -4.45 -12.41 6.50
C ASN A 558 -3.53 -13.46 5.89
N GLU A 559 -4.08 -14.29 5.00
CA GLU A 559 -3.32 -15.35 4.34
C GLU A 559 -2.23 -14.78 3.42
N LEU A 560 -2.52 -13.73 2.67
CA LEU A 560 -1.51 -13.03 1.87
C LEU A 560 -0.41 -12.41 2.74
N ASN A 561 -0.81 -11.77 3.85
CA ASN A 561 0.13 -11.15 4.76
C ASN A 561 1.09 -12.19 5.36
N LYS A 562 0.60 -13.37 5.74
CA LYS A 562 1.45 -14.48 6.20
C LYS A 562 2.51 -14.85 5.18
N ALA A 563 2.13 -14.98 3.90
CA ALA A 563 3.07 -15.32 2.83
C ALA A 563 4.14 -14.25 2.61
N LEU A 564 3.77 -12.97 2.67
CA LEU A 564 4.71 -11.85 2.51
C LEU A 564 5.67 -11.71 3.69
N ILE A 565 5.19 -11.91 4.91
CA ILE A 565 6.01 -11.89 6.14
C ILE A 565 7.02 -13.03 6.15
N ALA A 566 6.61 -14.20 5.67
CA ALA A 566 7.39 -15.41 5.74
C ALA A 566 8.57 -15.45 4.75
N GLY A 567 8.61 -14.59 3.72
CA GLY A 567 9.65 -14.57 2.69
C GLY A 567 10.36 -13.22 2.56
N ARG A 568 11.70 -13.23 2.48
CA ARG A 568 12.52 -12.00 2.29
C ARG A 568 12.19 -11.25 0.98
N GLU A 569 11.90 -11.98 -0.08
CA GLU A 569 11.47 -11.46 -1.37
C GLU A 569 10.06 -11.98 -1.68
N LEU A 570 9.28 -11.23 -2.45
CA LEU A 570 8.07 -11.76 -3.08
C LEU A 570 8.49 -12.98 -3.91
N SER A 571 8.01 -14.18 -3.56
CA SER A 571 8.41 -15.43 -4.23
C SER A 571 8.25 -15.37 -5.75
N VAL A 572 7.33 -14.55 -6.24
CA VAL A 572 7.12 -14.31 -7.68
C VAL A 572 8.20 -13.54 -8.41
N THR A 573 9.07 -12.86 -7.67
CA THR A 573 10.26 -12.22 -8.24
C THR A 573 11.40 -13.20 -8.42
N ASN A 574 11.33 -14.39 -7.80
CA ASN A 574 12.34 -15.44 -7.89
C ASN A 574 12.36 -16.08 -9.30
N PRO A 575 13.55 -16.24 -9.94
CA PRO A 575 13.67 -16.88 -11.24
C PRO A 575 13.11 -18.31 -11.32
N ASP A 576 13.26 -19.12 -10.27
CA ASP A 576 12.79 -20.52 -10.24
C ASP A 576 11.26 -20.56 -10.20
N PHE A 577 10.64 -19.61 -9.50
CA PHE A 577 9.19 -19.44 -9.56
C PHE A 577 8.74 -19.06 -10.97
N LYS A 578 9.39 -18.07 -11.58
CA LYS A 578 9.08 -17.60 -12.94
C LYS A 578 9.17 -18.72 -13.98
N GLU A 579 10.19 -19.56 -13.88
CA GLU A 579 10.33 -20.75 -14.72
C GLU A 579 9.16 -21.72 -14.52
N LYS A 580 8.82 -22.05 -13.27
CA LYS A 580 7.68 -22.94 -12.97
C LYS A 580 6.36 -22.36 -13.44
N PHE A 581 6.19 -21.04 -13.32
CA PHE A 581 5.00 -20.32 -13.78
C PHE A 581 4.84 -20.47 -15.29
N VAL A 582 5.86 -20.10 -16.07
CA VAL A 582 5.83 -20.20 -17.54
C VAL A 582 5.68 -21.64 -18.04
N LYS A 583 6.17 -22.63 -17.28
CA LYS A 583 6.01 -24.06 -17.58
C LYS A 583 4.67 -24.65 -17.14
N GLY A 584 3.74 -23.85 -16.61
CA GLY A 584 2.43 -24.32 -16.15
C GLY A 584 2.49 -25.25 -14.93
N LYS A 585 3.58 -25.19 -14.15
CA LYS A 585 3.82 -26.02 -12.95
C LYS A 585 3.42 -25.33 -11.64
N VAL A 586 2.80 -24.16 -11.74
CA VAL A 586 2.30 -23.42 -10.58
C VAL A 586 0.82 -23.73 -10.42
N ASP A 587 0.47 -24.37 -9.30
CA ASP A 587 -0.93 -24.57 -8.92
C ASP A 587 -1.46 -23.29 -8.26
N VAL A 588 -2.15 -22.49 -9.06
CA VAL A 588 -2.74 -21.21 -8.61
C VAL A 588 -3.85 -21.44 -7.58
N LEU A 589 -4.56 -22.57 -7.65
CA LEU A 589 -5.65 -22.87 -6.72
C LEU A 589 -5.11 -23.14 -5.32
N SER A 590 -4.00 -23.88 -5.18
CA SER A 590 -3.36 -24.07 -3.86
C SER A 590 -2.83 -22.76 -3.30
N ILE A 591 -2.25 -21.88 -4.13
CA ILE A 591 -1.83 -20.53 -3.70
C ILE A 591 -3.04 -19.71 -3.24
N ALA A 592 -4.16 -19.73 -3.97
CA ALA A 592 -5.36 -18.99 -3.60
C ALA A 592 -6.00 -19.50 -2.30
N LYS A 593 -5.88 -20.81 -2.01
CA LYS A 593 -6.30 -21.42 -0.74
C LYS A 593 -5.33 -21.13 0.42
N ASN A 594 -4.03 -21.16 0.13
CA ASN A 594 -2.95 -20.96 1.08
C ASN A 594 -1.77 -20.25 0.39
N PRO A 595 -1.67 -18.92 0.48
CA PRO A 595 -0.58 -18.13 -0.10
C PRO A 595 0.81 -18.53 0.39
N LEU A 596 0.96 -19.21 1.53
CA LEU A 596 2.26 -19.76 1.97
C LEU A 596 2.81 -20.82 1.01
N GLU A 597 1.96 -21.46 0.19
CA GLU A 597 2.39 -22.40 -0.86
C GLU A 597 3.33 -21.77 -1.89
N LEU A 598 3.35 -20.42 -1.99
CA LEU A 598 4.34 -19.70 -2.77
C LEU A 598 5.79 -20.06 -2.40
N HIS A 599 6.05 -20.38 -1.13
CA HIS A 599 7.37 -20.80 -0.66
C HIS A 599 7.61 -22.29 -0.87
N THR A 600 6.58 -23.13 -0.74
CA THR A 600 6.65 -24.56 -1.05
C THR A 600 7.01 -24.79 -2.51
N ILE A 601 6.48 -23.96 -3.42
CA ILE A 601 6.83 -23.99 -4.86
C ILE A 601 8.33 -23.74 -5.06
N LEU A 602 9.01 -23.01 -4.18
CA LEU A 602 10.46 -22.82 -4.22
C LEU A 602 11.24 -23.95 -3.53
N GLY A 603 10.56 -25.02 -3.10
CA GLY A 603 11.18 -26.17 -2.43
C GLY A 603 11.45 -25.94 -0.94
N LYS A 604 10.93 -24.86 -0.35
CA LYS A 604 11.09 -24.58 1.08
C LYS A 604 9.99 -25.26 1.88
N SER A 605 10.34 -25.95 2.95
CA SER A 605 9.36 -26.46 3.92
C SER A 605 8.84 -25.33 4.82
N LYS A 606 7.68 -25.53 5.44
CA LYS A 606 7.12 -24.59 6.41
C LYS A 606 8.06 -24.38 7.59
N GLU A 607 8.77 -25.43 8.02
CA GLU A 607 9.73 -25.41 9.11
C GLU A 607 10.98 -24.59 8.75
N GLU A 608 11.46 -24.69 7.52
CA GLU A 608 12.58 -23.86 7.03
C GLU A 608 12.21 -22.38 7.01
N VAL A 609 11.00 -22.07 6.55
CA VAL A 609 10.45 -20.71 6.52
C VAL A 609 10.34 -20.13 7.94
N ILE A 610 9.79 -20.89 8.90
CA ILE A 610 9.71 -20.49 10.31
C ILE A 610 11.11 -20.29 10.90
N GLY A 611 12.06 -21.17 10.59
CA GLY A 611 13.44 -21.06 11.06
C GLY A 611 14.16 -19.82 10.51
N GLU A 612 13.95 -19.45 9.25
CA GLU A 612 14.45 -18.21 8.66
C GLU A 612 13.85 -16.97 9.32
N LEU A 613 12.54 -16.99 9.60
CA LEU A 613 11.84 -15.90 10.27
C LEU A 613 12.29 -15.73 11.72
N ALA A 614 12.51 -16.82 12.46
CA ALA A 614 13.00 -16.78 13.84
C ALA A 614 14.36 -16.07 13.94
N LYS A 615 15.31 -16.43 13.07
CA LYS A 615 16.63 -15.77 12.98
C LYS A 615 16.51 -14.29 12.63
N TRP A 616 15.52 -13.93 11.82
CA TRP A 616 15.29 -12.54 11.48
C TRP A 616 14.72 -11.76 12.66
N LEU A 617 13.73 -12.32 13.37
CA LEU A 617 13.12 -11.69 14.54
C LEU A 617 14.17 -11.40 15.61
N GLU A 618 15.03 -12.38 15.90
CA GLU A 618 16.15 -12.25 16.84
C GLU A 618 17.10 -11.09 16.49
N LYS A 619 17.34 -10.85 15.20
CA LYS A 619 18.25 -9.80 14.74
C LYS A 619 17.62 -8.40 14.75
N ASN A 620 16.30 -8.30 14.59
CA ASN A 620 15.62 -7.04 14.25
C ASN A 620 14.60 -6.57 15.27
N VAL A 621 14.14 -7.44 16.17
CA VAL A 621 13.27 -7.11 17.30
C VAL A 621 14.14 -6.96 18.54
N GLU A 622 13.84 -5.97 19.39
CA GLU A 622 14.70 -5.59 20.53
C GLU A 622 14.93 -6.76 21.50
N ASP A 623 13.85 -7.38 21.96
CA ASP A 623 13.87 -8.59 22.77
C ASP A 623 12.49 -9.29 22.74
N LEU A 624 12.39 -10.44 23.41
CA LEU A 624 11.16 -11.23 23.48
C LEU A 624 10.07 -10.56 24.33
N GLU A 625 10.42 -9.79 25.35
CA GLU A 625 9.45 -9.12 26.21
C GLU A 625 8.70 -8.04 25.43
N TYR A 626 9.45 -7.22 24.69
CA TYR A 626 8.92 -6.26 23.73
C TYR A 626 8.06 -6.93 22.66
N PHE A 627 8.49 -8.06 22.09
CA PHE A 627 7.66 -8.81 21.16
C PHE A 627 6.32 -9.25 21.80
N CYS A 628 6.37 -9.80 23.01
CA CYS A 628 5.19 -10.27 23.73
C CYS A 628 4.22 -9.13 24.05
N GLU A 629 4.72 -7.96 24.46
CA GLU A 629 3.89 -6.78 24.73
C GLU A 629 3.11 -6.31 23.50
N ILE A 630 3.76 -6.32 22.33
CA ILE A 630 3.12 -5.81 21.12
C ILE A 630 2.16 -6.86 20.53
N VAL A 631 2.50 -8.15 20.59
CA VAL A 631 1.60 -9.23 20.10
C VAL A 631 0.47 -9.50 21.10
N GLY A 632 0.66 -9.16 22.38
CA GLY A 632 -0.27 -9.45 23.46
C GLY A 632 -0.25 -10.92 23.91
N GLU A 633 0.78 -11.68 23.51
CA GLU A 633 0.92 -13.11 23.77
C GLU A 633 2.34 -13.46 24.17
N LYS A 634 2.46 -14.33 25.18
CA LYS A 634 3.76 -14.76 25.70
C LYS A 634 4.35 -15.87 24.85
N VAL A 635 5.64 -15.74 24.51
CA VAL A 635 6.43 -16.74 23.80
C VAL A 635 7.74 -17.00 24.55
N ALA A 636 8.23 -18.24 24.56
CA ALA A 636 9.43 -18.63 25.30
C ALA A 636 10.73 -18.40 24.52
N ASN A 637 10.67 -18.35 23.19
CA ASN A 637 11.83 -18.21 22.31
C ASN A 637 11.43 -17.65 20.93
N TRP A 638 12.42 -17.28 20.12
CA TRP A 638 12.18 -16.72 18.77
C TRP A 638 11.55 -17.71 17.78
N LEU A 639 11.68 -19.02 18.00
CA LEU A 639 11.04 -20.03 17.15
C LEU A 639 9.53 -20.07 17.41
N GLU A 640 9.10 -20.02 18.68
CA GLU A 640 7.70 -19.84 19.06
C GLU A 640 7.15 -18.49 18.58
N ALA A 641 7.95 -17.42 18.71
CA ALA A 641 7.60 -16.12 18.14
C ALA A 641 7.34 -16.22 16.62
N ALA A 642 8.23 -16.87 15.87
CA ALA A 642 8.08 -17.05 14.43
C ALA A 642 6.87 -17.92 14.06
N LYS A 643 6.60 -19.00 14.81
CA LYS A 643 5.40 -19.83 14.63
C LYS A 643 4.14 -18.99 14.82
N LEU A 644 4.08 -18.22 15.90
CA LEU A 644 2.96 -17.34 16.21
C LEU A 644 2.71 -16.32 15.09
N VAL A 645 3.79 -15.73 14.55
CA VAL A 645 3.72 -14.80 13.41
C VAL A 645 3.16 -15.47 12.15
N VAL A 646 3.63 -16.67 11.80
CA VAL A 646 3.15 -17.41 10.62
C VAL A 646 1.69 -17.85 10.80
N GLU A 647 1.29 -18.24 12.01
CA GLU A 647 -0.07 -18.70 12.30
C GLU A 647 -1.09 -17.57 12.30
N LYS A 648 -0.75 -16.43 12.89
CA LYS A 648 -1.70 -15.31 13.08
C LYS A 648 -1.60 -14.23 12.01
N GLY A 649 -0.48 -14.14 11.29
CA GLY A 649 -0.13 -12.98 10.49
C GLY A 649 0.09 -11.73 11.37
N LEU A 650 0.64 -10.66 10.81
CA LEU A 650 0.83 -9.41 11.56
C LEU A 650 -0.13 -8.34 11.05
N LYS A 651 -1.30 -8.22 11.69
CA LYS A 651 -2.31 -7.21 11.29
C LYS A 651 -1.83 -5.76 11.45
N ASP A 652 -0.81 -5.49 12.27
CA ASP A 652 -0.39 -4.13 12.67
C ASP A 652 1.14 -3.88 12.57
N TYR A 653 1.96 -4.76 11.97
CA TYR A 653 3.42 -4.58 11.97
C TYR A 653 4.01 -4.40 10.58
N GLY A 654 4.85 -3.37 10.43
CA GLY A 654 5.85 -3.30 9.38
C GLY A 654 7.12 -4.01 9.83
N LEU A 655 7.34 -5.25 9.37
CA LEU A 655 8.66 -5.88 9.45
C LEU A 655 9.65 -5.05 8.63
N GLY A 656 10.80 -4.74 9.23
CA GLY A 656 11.73 -3.72 8.75
C GLY A 656 12.57 -4.11 7.52
N GLU A 657 13.12 -3.06 6.91
CA GLU A 657 14.20 -2.87 5.91
C GLU A 657 14.41 -3.85 4.73
N ASP A 658 14.12 -5.13 4.86
CA ASP A 658 14.54 -6.16 3.88
C ASP A 658 13.36 -6.91 3.23
N TYR A 659 12.11 -6.60 3.56
CA TYR A 659 10.91 -7.29 3.05
C TYR A 659 10.13 -6.47 2.03
N SER A 660 9.29 -7.14 1.23
CA SER A 660 8.19 -6.42 0.58
C SER A 660 7.22 -5.95 1.65
N ILE A 661 7.11 -4.64 1.86
CA ILE A 661 6.32 -4.10 2.97
C ILE A 661 4.88 -3.95 2.50
N ALA A 662 3.96 -4.66 3.12
CA ALA A 662 2.54 -4.55 2.82
C ALA A 662 1.79 -3.84 3.94
N PHE A 663 0.89 -2.94 3.57
CA PHE A 663 0.00 -2.24 4.48
C PHE A 663 -1.45 -2.51 4.09
N PHE A 664 -2.24 -3.01 5.02
CA PHE A 664 -3.54 -3.62 4.73
C PHE A 664 -4.69 -2.83 5.31
N SER A 665 -5.74 -2.68 4.51
CA SER A 665 -7.08 -2.32 4.95
C SER A 665 -8.07 -3.35 4.43
N GLY A 666 -9.32 -3.32 4.91
CA GLY A 666 -10.40 -4.10 4.30
C GLY A 666 -10.63 -3.76 2.82
N ASN A 667 -10.17 -2.58 2.38
CA ASN A 667 -10.43 -1.95 1.08
C ASN A 667 -9.35 -2.25 0.03
N PHE A 668 -8.07 -2.19 0.40
CA PHE A 668 -6.92 -2.50 -0.46
C PHE A 668 -5.66 -2.79 0.37
N MET A 669 -4.70 -3.49 -0.25
CA MET A 669 -3.33 -3.65 0.21
C MET A 669 -2.40 -2.70 -0.57
N MET A 670 -1.55 -1.96 0.15
CA MET A 670 -0.45 -1.21 -0.45
C MET A 670 0.84 -2.01 -0.27
N LEU A 671 1.43 -2.45 -1.36
CA LEU A 671 2.63 -3.28 -1.40
C LEU A 671 3.82 -2.46 -1.89
N PHE A 672 4.88 -2.42 -1.08
CA PHE A 672 6.16 -1.84 -1.42
C PHE A 672 7.12 -2.95 -1.80
N THR A 673 7.74 -2.86 -2.98
CA THR A 673 8.73 -3.85 -3.44
C THR A 673 10.01 -3.13 -3.84
N MET A 674 11.15 -3.81 -3.77
CA MET A 674 12.33 -3.30 -4.49
C MET A 674 12.03 -3.18 -5.99
N SER A 675 12.59 -2.15 -6.63
CA SER A 675 12.40 -1.99 -8.07
C SER A 675 12.98 -3.18 -8.82
N PRO A 676 12.18 -3.89 -9.64
CA PRO A 676 12.64 -5.07 -10.35
C PRO A 676 13.64 -4.68 -11.45
N GLY A 677 14.68 -5.49 -11.63
CA GLY A 677 15.70 -5.29 -12.66
C GLY A 677 16.88 -4.41 -12.23
N PRO A 678 17.83 -4.14 -13.15
CA PRO A 678 19.02 -3.34 -12.86
C PRO A 678 18.72 -1.86 -12.55
N ARG A 679 19.53 -1.27 -11.67
CA ARG A 679 19.40 0.15 -11.29
C ARG A 679 19.44 1.11 -12.48
N ASP A 680 20.27 0.83 -13.47
CA ASP A 680 20.51 1.68 -14.65
C ASP A 680 19.68 1.27 -15.89
N GLU A 681 18.68 0.40 -15.72
CA GLU A 681 17.78 -0.03 -16.80
C GLU A 681 16.87 1.14 -17.26
N PRO A 682 16.56 1.25 -18.57
CA PRO A 682 15.62 2.22 -19.10
C PRO A 682 14.25 2.12 -18.43
N GLU A 683 13.58 3.26 -18.31
CA GLU A 683 12.32 3.35 -17.58
C GLU A 683 11.20 2.52 -18.23
N THR A 684 11.19 2.37 -19.57
CA THR A 684 10.23 1.52 -20.28
C THR A 684 10.40 0.04 -19.91
N SER A 685 11.64 -0.44 -19.80
CA SER A 685 11.94 -1.81 -19.36
C SER A 685 11.59 -2.04 -17.89
N LYS A 686 11.87 -1.07 -17.02
CA LYS A 686 11.42 -1.11 -15.62
C LYS A 686 9.90 -1.17 -15.53
N MET A 687 9.19 -0.42 -16.36
CA MET A 687 7.72 -0.45 -16.40
C MET A 687 7.18 -1.81 -16.86
N LEU A 688 7.81 -2.45 -17.84
CA LEU A 688 7.45 -3.80 -18.27
C LEU A 688 7.61 -4.83 -17.15
N ARG A 689 8.70 -4.78 -16.38
CA ARG A 689 8.90 -5.65 -15.20
C ARG A 689 7.88 -5.37 -14.10
N ARG A 690 7.56 -4.09 -13.85
CA ARG A 690 6.52 -3.70 -12.88
C ARG A 690 5.15 -4.20 -13.32
N LEU A 691 4.82 -4.08 -14.61
CA LEU A 691 3.59 -4.62 -15.18
C LEU A 691 3.53 -6.15 -15.05
N ASN A 692 4.62 -6.86 -15.36
CA ASN A 692 4.67 -8.32 -15.19
C ASN A 692 4.42 -8.73 -13.73
N LEU A 693 5.07 -8.06 -12.77
CA LEU A 693 4.80 -8.29 -11.35
C LEU A 693 3.33 -8.04 -11.01
N ALA A 694 2.75 -6.93 -11.47
CA ALA A 694 1.34 -6.62 -11.23
C ALA A 694 0.38 -7.67 -11.82
N LEU A 695 0.69 -8.23 -12.99
CA LEU A 695 -0.09 -9.30 -13.60
C LEU A 695 0.04 -10.60 -12.80
N MET A 696 1.24 -11.01 -12.40
CA MET A 696 1.42 -12.17 -11.53
C MET A 696 0.67 -12.01 -10.19
N LEU A 697 0.74 -10.81 -9.59
CA LEU A 697 -0.03 -10.48 -8.39
C LEU A 697 -1.54 -10.62 -8.64
N HIS A 698 -2.05 -10.15 -9.79
CA HIS A 698 -3.45 -10.36 -10.16
C HIS A 698 -3.81 -11.85 -10.23
N TYR A 699 -2.98 -12.68 -10.87
CA TYR A 699 -3.23 -14.12 -11.01
C TYR A 699 -3.32 -14.86 -9.69
N MET A 700 -2.35 -14.63 -8.82
CA MET A 700 -2.30 -15.35 -7.55
C MET A 700 -3.32 -14.83 -6.55
N PHE A 701 -3.63 -13.53 -6.62
CA PHE A 701 -4.35 -12.83 -5.57
C PHE A 701 -5.72 -12.31 -5.99
N HIS A 702 -6.19 -12.63 -7.19
CA HIS A 702 -7.55 -12.27 -7.63
C HIS A 702 -7.87 -10.78 -7.41
N ALA A 703 -6.88 -9.95 -7.71
CA ALA A 703 -6.86 -8.56 -7.33
C ALA A 703 -6.61 -7.69 -8.56
N ALA A 704 -7.22 -6.52 -8.57
CA ALA A 704 -6.86 -5.45 -9.48
C ALA A 704 -5.63 -4.74 -8.93
N VAL A 705 -4.57 -4.69 -9.73
CA VAL A 705 -3.28 -4.12 -9.31
C VAL A 705 -3.03 -2.81 -10.02
N TYR A 706 -2.97 -1.72 -9.27
CA TYR A 706 -2.66 -0.39 -9.79
C TYR A 706 -1.22 -0.02 -9.51
N ILE A 707 -0.51 0.35 -10.57
CA ILE A 707 0.82 0.92 -10.51
C ILE A 707 0.67 2.44 -10.67
N PRO A 708 1.05 3.24 -9.65
CA PRO A 708 0.91 4.68 -9.74
C PRO A 708 1.94 5.27 -10.71
N ASP A 709 1.54 6.36 -11.39
CA ASP A 709 2.38 7.09 -12.35
C ASP A 709 3.65 7.63 -11.65
N GLU A 710 3.49 8.12 -10.43
CA GLU A 710 4.58 8.45 -9.51
C GLU A 710 4.31 7.86 -8.12
N LYS A 711 5.39 7.49 -7.42
CA LYS A 711 5.31 6.67 -6.19
C LYS A 711 4.54 7.31 -5.03
N MET A 712 4.47 8.63 -4.98
CA MET A 712 3.78 9.39 -3.93
C MET A 712 2.48 10.04 -4.39
N VAL A 713 2.18 10.01 -5.69
CA VAL A 713 1.01 10.69 -6.25
C VAL A 713 -0.26 9.94 -5.87
N PRO A 714 -1.23 10.60 -5.21
CA PRO A 714 -2.53 10.01 -4.99
C PRO A 714 -3.30 9.93 -6.28
N PHE A 715 -4.33 9.10 -6.27
CA PHE A 715 -5.26 9.00 -7.38
C PHE A 715 -6.70 9.16 -6.89
N ALA A 716 -7.53 9.74 -7.75
CA ALA A 716 -8.95 9.92 -7.51
C ALA A 716 -9.68 8.67 -8.01
N GLU A 717 -10.44 8.04 -7.11
CA GLU A 717 -11.24 6.82 -7.36
C GLU A 717 -10.47 5.61 -7.89
N PHE A 718 -10.35 4.55 -7.08
CA PHE A 718 -9.90 3.25 -7.58
C PHE A 718 -11.07 2.52 -8.23
N ARG A 719 -11.19 2.59 -9.56
CA ARG A 719 -12.14 1.75 -10.31
C ARG A 719 -11.37 0.69 -11.08
N PRO A 720 -11.47 -0.60 -10.68
CA PRO A 720 -10.91 -1.70 -11.44
C PRO A 720 -11.57 -1.78 -12.82
N LEU A 721 -10.81 -1.53 -13.88
CA LEU A 721 -11.25 -1.77 -15.27
C LEU A 721 -10.53 -2.98 -15.88
N GLY A 722 -9.73 -3.70 -15.11
CA GLY A 722 -9.01 -4.87 -15.57
C GLY A 722 -8.14 -5.50 -14.48
N ALA A 723 -7.21 -6.33 -14.91
CA ALA A 723 -6.29 -7.08 -14.05
C ALA A 723 -5.21 -6.18 -13.44
N ALA A 724 -4.53 -5.40 -14.28
CA ALA A 724 -3.45 -4.51 -13.86
C ALA A 724 -3.49 -3.20 -14.66
N ARG A 725 -3.25 -2.08 -13.99
CA ARG A 725 -3.08 -0.77 -14.64
C ARG A 725 -1.62 -0.34 -14.57
N ALA A 726 -1.07 -0.03 -15.74
CA ALA A 726 0.24 0.58 -15.89
C ALA A 726 0.13 2.01 -16.46
N PRO A 727 1.07 2.91 -16.08
CA PRO A 727 1.23 4.22 -16.69
C PRO A 727 1.34 4.16 -18.22
N LEU A 728 0.55 4.98 -18.91
CA LEU A 728 0.49 5.05 -20.37
C LEU A 728 1.70 5.80 -20.94
N LYS A 729 2.84 5.12 -21.09
CA LYS A 729 3.98 5.64 -21.88
C LYS A 729 3.82 5.25 -23.34
N VAL A 730 4.09 6.20 -24.26
CA VAL A 730 3.88 6.00 -25.71
C VAL A 730 4.60 4.75 -26.21
N ASP A 731 5.86 4.55 -25.83
CA ASP A 731 6.64 3.38 -26.27
C ASP A 731 6.06 2.05 -25.76
N LEU A 732 5.58 2.03 -24.52
CA LEU A 732 4.94 0.86 -23.93
C LEU A 732 3.64 0.51 -24.64
N VAL A 733 2.79 1.52 -24.89
CA VAL A 733 1.51 1.35 -25.59
C VAL A 733 1.72 0.85 -27.01
N THR A 734 2.68 1.41 -27.73
CA THR A 734 3.03 0.98 -29.09
C THR A 734 3.52 -0.46 -29.11
N LEU A 735 4.41 -0.83 -28.18
CA LEU A 735 4.93 -2.20 -28.06
C LEU A 735 3.81 -3.19 -27.79
N LEU A 736 2.99 -2.97 -26.76
CA LEU A 736 1.89 -3.87 -26.40
C LEU A 736 0.86 -3.99 -27.53
N ARG A 737 0.51 -2.87 -28.19
CA ARG A 737 -0.43 -2.86 -29.31
C ARG A 737 0.09 -3.66 -30.50
N SER A 738 1.39 -3.56 -30.81
CA SER A 738 2.03 -4.36 -31.88
C SER A 738 1.96 -5.87 -31.62
N ARG A 739 1.72 -6.27 -30.36
CA ARG A 739 1.58 -7.64 -29.89
C ARG A 739 0.14 -8.07 -29.62
N GLY A 740 -0.85 -7.28 -30.06
CA GLY A 740 -2.27 -7.60 -29.87
C GLY A 740 -2.85 -7.22 -28.51
N PHE A 741 -2.06 -6.66 -27.60
CA PHE A 741 -2.52 -6.22 -26.27
C PHE A 741 -2.96 -4.76 -26.32
N ARG A 742 -4.26 -4.51 -26.14
CA ARG A 742 -4.81 -3.16 -26.09
C ARG A 742 -5.08 -2.79 -24.63
N LEU A 743 -4.49 -1.67 -24.19
CA LEU A 743 -4.76 -1.10 -22.88
C LEU A 743 -5.96 -0.15 -22.97
N GLU A 744 -6.99 -0.39 -22.18
CA GLU A 744 -8.14 0.51 -22.01
C GLU A 744 -7.87 1.39 -20.78
N ASP A 745 -7.65 2.70 -20.97
CA ASP A 745 -7.26 3.64 -19.89
C ASP A 745 -6.05 3.16 -19.04
N GLY A 746 -5.13 2.43 -19.68
CA GLY A 746 -3.94 1.86 -19.03
C GLY A 746 -4.15 0.50 -18.38
N TRP A 747 -5.37 -0.05 -18.41
CA TRP A 747 -5.68 -1.37 -17.87
C TRP A 747 -5.46 -2.49 -18.89
N VAL A 748 -4.86 -3.58 -18.41
CA VAL A 748 -4.86 -4.88 -19.08
C VAL A 748 -6.18 -5.59 -18.76
N SER A 749 -6.89 -6.05 -19.79
CA SER A 749 -8.14 -6.79 -19.62
C SER A 749 -7.91 -8.14 -18.93
N ILE A 750 -8.90 -8.61 -18.16
CA ILE A 750 -8.82 -9.89 -17.42
C ILE A 750 -8.49 -11.06 -18.37
N PRO A 751 -9.15 -11.23 -19.54
CA PRO A 751 -8.88 -12.37 -20.42
C PRO A 751 -7.46 -12.39 -21.00
N GLN A 752 -6.83 -11.22 -21.15
CA GLN A 752 -5.50 -11.09 -21.75
C GLN A 752 -4.36 -11.15 -20.74
N ALA A 753 -4.66 -11.04 -19.44
CA ALA A 753 -3.64 -10.84 -18.44
C ALA A 753 -2.66 -12.03 -18.33
N LEU A 754 -3.11 -13.28 -18.59
CA LEU A 754 -2.35 -14.50 -18.32
C LEU A 754 -1.30 -14.64 -19.39
N ALA A 755 -1.78 -14.65 -20.63
CA ALA A 755 -0.95 -14.62 -21.82
C ALA A 755 0.09 -13.50 -21.73
N LEU A 756 -0.32 -12.27 -21.35
CA LEU A 756 0.64 -11.17 -21.22
C LEU A 756 1.67 -11.42 -20.10
N SER A 757 1.26 -11.97 -18.96
CA SER A 757 2.17 -12.30 -17.86
C SER A 757 3.17 -13.40 -18.25
N GLU A 758 2.71 -14.43 -18.96
CA GLU A 758 3.56 -15.53 -19.45
C GLU A 758 4.58 -15.01 -20.48
N ILE A 759 4.13 -14.19 -21.43
CA ILE A 759 4.99 -13.54 -22.44
C ILE A 759 6.06 -12.67 -21.79
N LEU A 760 5.67 -11.79 -20.84
CA LEU A 760 6.62 -10.91 -20.17
C LEU A 760 7.59 -11.71 -19.29
N THR A 761 7.12 -12.76 -18.61
CA THR A 761 7.96 -13.62 -17.78
C THR A 761 8.96 -14.42 -18.62
N ALA A 762 8.52 -14.99 -19.74
CA ALA A 762 9.38 -15.68 -20.69
C ALA A 762 10.45 -14.72 -21.27
N ALA A 763 10.06 -13.50 -21.64
CA ALA A 763 11.00 -12.49 -22.14
C ALA A 763 12.04 -12.08 -21.07
N GLU A 764 11.64 -11.97 -19.80
CA GLU A 764 12.56 -11.72 -18.69
C GLU A 764 13.55 -12.88 -18.50
N LEU A 765 13.10 -14.14 -18.59
CA LEU A 765 13.97 -15.33 -18.49
C LEU A 765 14.95 -15.43 -19.66
N VAL A 766 14.49 -15.15 -20.89
CA VAL A 766 15.35 -15.05 -22.09
C VAL A 766 16.44 -14.01 -21.86
N GLU A 767 16.05 -12.81 -21.42
CA GLU A 767 16.98 -11.71 -21.21
C GLU A 767 17.98 -11.97 -20.07
N ASP A 768 17.53 -12.59 -18.97
CA ASP A 768 18.40 -13.05 -17.89
C ASP A 768 19.40 -14.11 -18.37
N SER A 769 18.96 -15.07 -19.19
CA SER A 769 19.83 -16.06 -19.81
C SER A 769 20.89 -15.41 -20.71
N MET A 770 20.49 -14.44 -21.54
CA MET A 770 21.42 -13.66 -22.36
C MET A 770 22.42 -12.86 -21.52
N ARG A 771 21.99 -12.27 -20.39
CA ARG A 771 22.89 -11.55 -19.47
C ARG A 771 23.91 -12.49 -18.83
N ARG A 772 23.48 -13.66 -18.34
CA ARG A 772 24.37 -14.68 -17.73
C ARG A 772 25.43 -15.18 -18.72
N THR A 773 25.09 -15.26 -20.01
CA THR A 773 26.01 -15.66 -21.08
C THR A 773 26.78 -14.50 -21.71
N ARG A 774 26.60 -13.26 -21.22
CA ARG A 774 27.22 -12.03 -21.77
C ARG A 774 26.85 -11.74 -23.23
N THR A 775 25.70 -12.24 -23.70
CA THR A 775 25.18 -12.06 -25.07
C THR A 775 24.07 -11.01 -25.15
N GLY A 776 23.65 -10.43 -24.02
CA GLY A 776 22.57 -9.46 -23.94
C GLY A 776 22.76 -8.18 -24.76
N TYR A 777 21.69 -7.39 -24.83
CA TYR A 777 21.66 -6.10 -25.54
C TYR A 777 22.03 -4.90 -24.65
N GLY A 778 22.81 -5.13 -23.60
CA GLY A 778 23.19 -4.09 -22.64
C GLY A 778 22.03 -3.64 -21.76
N ARG A 779 21.96 -2.34 -21.45
CA ARG A 779 21.02 -1.80 -20.45
C ARG A 779 19.55 -1.89 -20.88
N ALA A 780 19.27 -1.88 -22.18
CA ALA A 780 17.91 -1.99 -22.74
C ALA A 780 17.50 -3.44 -23.08
N GLY A 781 18.15 -4.43 -22.45
CA GLY A 781 18.02 -5.86 -22.76
C GLY A 781 16.58 -6.32 -22.98
N LEU A 782 15.68 -6.03 -22.02
CA LEU A 782 14.31 -6.51 -22.06
C LEU A 782 13.50 -5.89 -23.22
N LEU A 783 13.71 -4.60 -23.48
CA LEU A 783 13.03 -3.90 -24.58
C LEU A 783 13.51 -4.44 -25.94
N GLU A 784 14.82 -4.69 -26.08
CA GLU A 784 15.42 -5.23 -27.30
C GLU A 784 14.96 -6.68 -27.56
N VAL A 785 14.86 -7.51 -26.52
CA VAL A 785 14.28 -8.85 -26.63
C VAL A 785 12.83 -8.76 -27.13
N LEU A 786 12.00 -7.88 -26.54
CA LEU A 786 10.59 -7.75 -26.90
C LEU A 786 10.33 -7.09 -28.28
N THR A 787 11.29 -6.35 -28.84
CA THR A 787 11.10 -5.62 -30.11
C THR A 787 11.69 -6.34 -31.31
N ARG A 788 12.69 -7.22 -31.12
CA ARG A 788 13.36 -7.92 -32.21
C ARG A 788 12.66 -9.22 -32.60
N PRO A 789 12.75 -9.66 -33.87
CA PRO A 789 12.37 -11.00 -34.27
C PRO A 789 13.15 -12.08 -33.49
N PRO A 790 12.54 -13.24 -33.19
CA PRO A 790 13.11 -14.27 -32.32
C PRO A 790 14.36 -14.87 -32.95
N GLY A 791 14.42 -14.99 -34.29
CA GLY A 791 15.60 -15.42 -35.01
C GLY A 791 16.82 -14.51 -34.79
N MET A 792 16.61 -13.19 -34.61
CA MET A 792 17.71 -12.27 -34.29
C MET A 792 18.17 -12.43 -32.84
N VAL A 793 17.24 -12.64 -31.91
CA VAL A 793 17.54 -12.89 -30.49
C VAL A 793 18.32 -14.21 -30.35
N LEU A 794 17.85 -15.27 -31.01
CA LEU A 794 18.51 -16.57 -31.07
C LEU A 794 19.90 -16.49 -31.70
N LYS A 795 20.01 -15.86 -32.87
CA LYS A 795 21.31 -15.68 -33.54
C LYS A 795 22.31 -15.02 -32.61
N ARG A 796 21.92 -13.94 -31.92
CA ARG A 796 22.82 -13.24 -31.00
C ARG A 796 23.24 -14.09 -29.80
N PHE A 797 22.34 -14.90 -29.25
CA PHE A 797 22.67 -15.83 -28.18
C PHE A 797 23.68 -16.89 -28.63
N VAL A 798 23.52 -17.42 -29.85
CA VAL A 798 24.42 -18.43 -30.44
C VAL A 798 25.79 -17.83 -30.78
N ASP A 799 25.80 -16.68 -31.45
CA ASP A 799 27.01 -15.96 -31.88
C ASP A 799 27.90 -15.53 -30.69
N GLY A 800 27.30 -15.33 -29.52
CA GLY A 800 28.02 -14.93 -28.30
C GLY A 800 28.71 -16.06 -27.53
N GLY A 801 28.79 -17.27 -28.10
CA GLY A 801 29.63 -18.36 -27.58
C GLY A 801 28.85 -19.61 -27.14
N PHE A 802 27.96 -20.11 -27.99
CA PHE A 802 27.35 -21.43 -27.80
C PHE A 802 28.42 -22.53 -27.72
N SER A 803 28.28 -23.44 -26.76
CA SER A 803 29.16 -24.60 -26.58
C SER A 803 28.32 -25.85 -26.35
N TYR A 804 28.70 -26.98 -26.94
CA TYR A 804 28.05 -28.28 -26.75
C TYR A 804 27.95 -28.71 -25.27
N LYS A 805 28.81 -28.18 -24.39
CA LYS A 805 28.73 -28.42 -22.94
C LYS A 805 27.53 -27.71 -22.26
N LYS A 806 26.79 -26.87 -23.00
CA LYS A 806 25.67 -26.05 -22.52
C LYS A 806 24.36 -26.34 -23.27
N VAL A 807 24.23 -27.51 -23.90
CA VAL A 807 23.03 -27.90 -24.67
C VAL A 807 21.76 -27.77 -23.83
N GLY A 808 21.76 -28.19 -22.56
CA GLY A 808 20.59 -28.04 -21.68
C GLY A 808 20.12 -26.59 -21.53
N ALA A 809 21.05 -25.67 -21.23
CA ALA A 809 20.74 -24.24 -21.10
C ALA A 809 20.29 -23.60 -22.43
N PHE A 810 20.76 -24.12 -23.56
CA PHE A 810 20.32 -23.68 -24.89
C PHE A 810 18.93 -24.19 -25.22
N LEU A 811 18.61 -25.45 -24.93
CA LEU A 811 17.27 -25.99 -25.11
C LEU A 811 16.26 -25.27 -24.20
N GLU A 812 16.66 -24.95 -22.98
CA GLU A 812 15.85 -24.16 -22.06
C GLU A 812 15.64 -22.72 -22.56
N PHE A 813 16.68 -22.09 -23.09
CA PHE A 813 16.57 -20.80 -23.75
C PHE A 813 15.60 -20.84 -24.94
N LEU A 814 15.65 -21.90 -25.75
CA LEU A 814 14.73 -22.11 -26.87
C LEU A 814 13.29 -22.30 -26.40
N ASP A 815 13.04 -23.09 -25.35
CA ASP A 815 11.71 -23.26 -24.75
C ASP A 815 11.12 -21.91 -24.31
N PHE A 816 11.89 -21.08 -23.61
CA PHE A 816 11.41 -19.75 -23.23
C PHE A 816 11.21 -18.80 -24.43
N LEU A 817 12.10 -18.86 -25.42
CA LEU A 817 11.98 -18.06 -26.65
C LEU A 817 10.73 -18.47 -27.45
N ASP A 818 10.42 -19.76 -27.48
CA ASP A 818 9.28 -20.33 -28.20
C ASP A 818 7.96 -19.90 -27.57
N ARG A 819 7.83 -20.08 -26.24
CA ARG A 819 6.66 -19.63 -25.46
C ARG A 819 6.41 -18.13 -25.57
N TRP A 820 7.48 -17.33 -25.61
CA TRP A 820 7.36 -15.89 -25.83
C TRP A 820 6.83 -15.53 -27.24
N TRP A 821 7.18 -16.29 -28.29
CA TRP A 821 6.95 -15.88 -29.67
C TRP A 821 5.87 -16.66 -30.44
N TYR A 822 5.83 -17.98 -30.32
CA TYR A 822 5.05 -18.85 -31.21
C TYR A 822 3.66 -19.20 -30.66
N GLU A 823 3.45 -19.14 -29.33
CA GLU A 823 2.11 -19.25 -28.74
C GLU A 823 1.20 -18.02 -29.05
N GLN A 824 1.75 -16.95 -29.62
CA GLN A 824 0.98 -15.78 -30.10
C GLN A 824 0.22 -16.04 -31.42
N ALA A 825 0.58 -17.09 -32.17
CA ALA A 825 0.02 -17.34 -33.50
C ALA A 825 -1.20 -18.29 -33.50
N SER A 826 -1.51 -18.90 -32.36
CA SER A 826 -2.52 -19.96 -32.19
C SER A 826 -3.73 -19.55 -31.32
N SER A 827 -3.77 -18.32 -30.81
CA SER A 827 -4.94 -17.69 -30.16
C SER A 827 -5.55 -16.62 -31.04
#